data_AF-A0A2U2JEG5-F1
#
_entry.id   AF-A0A2U2JEG5-F1
#
_cell.length_a   1.000
_cell.length_b   1.000
_cell.length_c   1.000
_cell.angle_alpha   90.00
_cell.angle_beta   90.00
_cell.angle_gamma   90.00
#
_symmetry.space_group_name_H-M   'P 1'
#
loop_
_entity.id
_entity.type
_entity.pdbx_description
1 polymer ?
#
loop_
_entity_poly.entity_id
_entity_poly.type
_entity_poly.pdbx_seq_one_letter_code
_entity_poly.pdbx_strand_id
1 'polypeptide(L)'
;MFSKINIKTSLVLICLLFCLPNIYAQVTLSTDFTDSANKKEPLHNIWSIANRISPKNGSNIRPGLKMNIVRMIGGIKKTVDGKNVKDLEFDTCLYDSINNVYVYKFERLTDRIDKILNSQTEIHQIVLDQPSWAFQHGYTFIPAGTRDNINFREDEQISIYGNSLPPANKQAYHDYIKALMTHLVATYGEEKVLSWRFRVGSEIETPEHWYGTKQDFIEHFGNTEKAVRAALPNAIVGLHTRAPDFLYKNGTVLNYKGEPFASFAKDLIEYCADNNVRYDFWGVSDYVVLGSGTLRNMSIKYDHLFADLVNHPKWNTNAIIDLMEYATVTTMNGADGKGFINAETTHAEIVELYFSNIYYKNKDKGLDLVYRWGNKTGTVDPPGITVLNTMNGKDHYTTTISGTPQTSTNDIDAIFAKKANATEYDVLLYNYNNSSLTYRDSENVNVSFTSELSEGTTLYYRNIAYSKDNNKLQNFLKENAGFVKSGFNDRGSPDRILTEAGLAAYLAYENPNPHKYSNWKSIVTTARTDGKSGSLISLQTEISSFAFEKFEFRTEDYFQTTIAPATVVWTTTEDFSPWTAVSSGMTVNTDDNKLTLNYSSGFALPMAAITGLNINSNLYGTLKLVVKNSTTASSLQMAANVPGTQFASGRKKITIPNDNQWHTINVDLTNWSHWTGTINEFKVYEKVNSGSMVFDRIEFIPKGDVEVFNVTISKEGNGLLNYKSGTSFSGQKFELNAISDQGWKFQGWTGDIQSTENPLTITVTSNLNIKATFIQENLSIDNNNLKNSFVVFPNPSASGVFTIKNHNSENWEVYSVTGVKLLSGKGNTVDISNLSQGLYIIKIKDSFKKILYP
;
A
#
# COMPACT_ATOMS: atom_id res chain seq x y z
N MET A 1 -80.25 -43.54 25.38
CA MET A 1 -80.88 -42.22 25.22
C MET A 1 -79.79 -41.16 25.31
N PHE A 2 -79.64 -40.37 24.24
CA PHE A 2 -78.85 -39.14 24.07
C PHE A 2 -77.30 -39.17 24.22
N SER A 3 -76.66 -39.35 23.05
CA SER A 3 -75.57 -38.53 22.46
C SER A 3 -74.44 -37.99 23.36
N LYS A 4 -73.23 -38.55 23.19
CA LYS A 4 -71.96 -37.81 23.23
C LYS A 4 -71.07 -38.21 22.07
N ILE A 5 -70.64 -37.21 21.31
CA ILE A 5 -69.89 -37.27 20.05
C ILE A 5 -68.37 -37.29 20.34
N ASN A 6 -67.67 -38.02 19.48
CA ASN A 6 -66.22 -38.11 19.28
C ASN A 6 -65.48 -36.76 19.26
N ILE A 7 -64.35 -36.68 19.97
CA ILE A 7 -63.20 -35.84 19.57
C ILE A 7 -61.91 -36.64 19.85
N LYS A 8 -61.32 -37.19 18.78
CA LYS A 8 -59.90 -37.59 18.76
C LYS A 8 -59.10 -36.38 18.30
N THR A 9 -58.23 -35.87 19.16
CA THR A 9 -57.28 -34.80 18.88
C THR A 9 -56.14 -35.34 18.03
N SER A 10 -56.10 -34.97 16.75
CA SER A 10 -54.90 -35.08 15.91
C SER A 10 -53.92 -33.96 16.30
N LEU A 11 -52.80 -34.33 16.92
CA LEU A 11 -51.67 -33.43 17.08
C LEU A 11 -50.79 -33.55 15.81
N VAL A 12 -50.97 -32.61 14.88
CA VAL A 12 -50.08 -32.46 13.72
C VAL A 12 -48.77 -31.88 14.24
N LEU A 13 -47.77 -32.73 14.46
CA LEU A 13 -46.41 -32.30 14.70
C LEU A 13 -45.79 -31.94 13.34
N ILE A 14 -45.79 -30.65 13.00
CA ILE A 14 -45.03 -30.10 11.89
C ILE A 14 -43.55 -30.25 12.26
N CYS A 15 -42.90 -31.30 11.78
CA CYS A 15 -41.45 -31.41 11.81
C CYS A 15 -40.88 -30.33 10.87
N LEU A 16 -40.42 -29.22 11.46
CA LEU A 16 -39.52 -28.27 10.82
C LEU A 16 -38.33 -29.06 10.26
N LEU A 17 -38.21 -29.09 8.94
CA LEU A 17 -36.94 -29.37 8.28
C LEU A 17 -35.92 -28.36 8.83
N PHE A 18 -34.95 -28.81 9.61
CA PHE A 18 -33.72 -28.09 9.78
C PHE A 18 -32.98 -28.12 8.44
N CYS A 19 -33.25 -27.12 7.59
CA CYS A 19 -32.27 -26.70 6.60
C CYS A 19 -31.02 -26.32 7.39
N LEU A 20 -29.91 -27.04 7.18
CA LEU A 20 -28.59 -26.51 7.53
C LEU A 20 -28.51 -25.13 6.85
N PRO A 21 -28.29 -24.03 7.59
CA PRO A 21 -28.15 -22.75 6.95
C PRO A 21 -26.94 -22.84 6.03
N ASN A 22 -27.16 -22.58 4.74
CA ASN A 22 -26.10 -21.98 3.92
C ASN A 22 -25.61 -20.80 4.76
N ILE A 23 -24.34 -20.83 5.18
CA ILE A 23 -23.74 -19.72 5.90
C ILE A 23 -23.70 -18.58 4.90
N TYR A 24 -24.75 -17.76 4.86
CA TYR A 24 -24.75 -16.53 4.10
C TYR A 24 -23.69 -15.63 4.74
N ALA A 25 -22.81 -15.08 3.92
CA ALA A 25 -21.89 -14.05 4.36
C ALA A 25 -22.68 -12.95 5.06
N GLN A 26 -22.21 -12.56 6.23
CA GLN A 26 -22.98 -11.65 7.05
C GLN A 26 -22.76 -10.19 6.65
N VAL A 27 -21.58 -9.92 6.10
CA VAL A 27 -21.19 -8.66 5.51
C VAL A 27 -20.71 -8.92 4.10
N THR A 28 -21.15 -8.10 3.14
CA THR A 28 -20.61 -8.08 1.79
C THR A 28 -19.91 -6.75 1.56
N LEU A 29 -18.62 -6.82 1.19
CA LEU A 29 -17.81 -5.71 0.74
C LEU A 29 -17.73 -5.79 -0.78
N SER A 30 -18.14 -4.72 -1.47
CA SER A 30 -18.21 -4.76 -2.92
C SER A 30 -17.87 -3.46 -3.64
N THR A 31 -17.52 -3.57 -4.93
CA THR A 31 -17.40 -2.42 -5.83
C THR A 31 -17.79 -2.81 -7.26
N ASP A 32 -18.06 -1.81 -8.11
CA ASP A 32 -18.20 -2.01 -9.56
C ASP A 32 -17.01 -1.35 -10.28
N PHE A 33 -16.04 -2.16 -10.73
CA PHE A 33 -14.87 -1.66 -11.48
C PHE A 33 -15.23 -1.16 -12.89
N THR A 34 -16.45 -1.43 -13.38
CA THR A 34 -16.95 -0.92 -14.66
C THR A 34 -17.65 0.44 -14.52
N ASP A 35 -17.95 0.87 -13.29
CA ASP A 35 -18.61 2.14 -13.03
C ASP A 35 -17.60 3.26 -12.78
N SER A 36 -17.47 4.17 -13.75
CA SER A 36 -16.59 5.34 -13.63
C SER A 36 -16.93 6.25 -12.45
N ALA A 37 -18.16 6.24 -11.93
CA ALA A 37 -18.54 7.02 -10.75
C ALA A 37 -17.92 6.47 -9.46
N ASN A 38 -17.61 5.16 -9.43
CA ASN A 38 -16.93 4.54 -8.30
C ASN A 38 -15.43 4.80 -8.31
N LYS A 39 -14.84 5.04 -9.49
CA LYS A 39 -13.42 5.31 -9.65
C LYS A 39 -13.03 6.62 -8.97
N LYS A 40 -12.01 6.56 -8.12
CA LYS A 40 -11.37 7.66 -7.40
C LYS A 40 -9.93 7.82 -7.88
N GLU A 41 -9.21 8.77 -7.29
CA GLU A 41 -7.79 8.98 -7.60
C GLU A 41 -6.95 7.72 -7.28
N PRO A 42 -5.82 7.52 -7.99
CA PRO A 42 -4.91 6.43 -7.68
C PRO A 42 -4.39 6.47 -6.24
N LEU A 43 -4.26 5.28 -5.63
CA LEU A 43 -3.68 5.14 -4.30
C LEU A 43 -2.22 5.62 -4.29
N HIS A 44 -1.83 6.29 -3.22
CA HIS A 44 -0.44 6.72 -2.98
C HIS A 44 -0.08 6.53 -1.51
N ASN A 45 1.23 6.53 -1.21
CA ASN A 45 1.69 6.37 0.16
C ASN A 45 1.43 7.64 1.00
N ILE A 46 0.30 7.67 1.70
CA ILE A 46 -0.06 8.76 2.62
C ILE A 46 0.88 8.84 3.84
N TRP A 47 1.61 7.77 4.15
CA TRP A 47 2.46 7.61 5.32
C TRP A 47 3.94 7.96 5.07
N SER A 48 4.19 8.78 4.04
CA SER A 48 5.51 9.08 3.48
C SER A 48 6.26 10.20 4.20
N ILE A 49 5.68 10.81 5.24
CA ILE A 49 6.27 11.94 5.96
C ILE A 49 6.62 11.57 7.41
N ALA A 50 7.82 11.96 7.84
CA ALA A 50 8.29 11.81 9.22
C ALA A 50 8.49 13.17 9.90
N ASN A 51 8.01 13.28 11.14
CA ASN A 51 8.21 14.48 11.96
C ASN A 51 9.58 14.48 12.66
N ARG A 52 10.28 15.62 12.63
CA ARG A 52 11.51 15.85 13.40
C ARG A 52 11.54 17.24 14.02
N ILE A 53 11.96 17.28 15.28
CA ILE A 53 12.11 18.52 16.05
C ILE A 53 13.56 18.94 16.00
N SER A 54 13.81 20.14 15.47
CA SER A 54 15.10 20.86 15.50
C SER A 54 16.34 20.00 15.18
N PRO A 55 16.36 19.18 14.10
CA PRO A 55 17.54 18.39 13.74
C PRO A 55 18.78 19.29 13.53
N LYS A 56 19.86 19.02 14.29
CA LYS A 56 21.13 19.77 14.23
C LYS A 56 22.24 19.03 13.47
N ASN A 57 22.09 17.71 13.30
CA ASN A 57 23.15 16.81 12.83
C ASN A 57 22.74 16.04 11.55
N GLY A 58 21.82 16.61 10.77
CA GLY A 58 21.27 15.96 9.59
C GLY A 58 20.09 15.02 9.89
N SER A 59 19.87 14.06 9.00
CA SER A 59 18.70 13.19 9.05
C SER A 59 18.96 11.89 9.82
N ASN A 60 17.97 11.50 10.62
CA ASN A 60 17.89 10.19 11.25
C ASN A 60 16.51 9.54 11.02
N ILE A 61 15.84 9.89 9.92
CA ILE A 61 14.58 9.26 9.53
C ILE A 61 14.83 7.96 8.77
N ARG A 62 13.81 7.11 8.71
CA ARG A 62 13.85 5.90 7.89
C ARG A 62 14.04 6.29 6.40
N PRO A 63 14.95 5.61 5.65
CA PRO A 63 15.11 5.87 4.21
C PRO A 63 13.80 5.77 3.43
N GLY A 64 13.67 6.58 2.38
CA GLY A 64 12.47 6.65 1.52
C GLY A 64 11.34 7.55 2.04
N LEU A 65 11.50 8.20 3.20
CA LEU A 65 10.57 9.20 3.72
C LEU A 65 11.04 10.62 3.45
N LYS A 66 10.11 11.57 3.47
CA LYS A 66 10.43 13.01 3.50
C LYS A 66 10.28 13.56 4.92
N MET A 67 10.96 14.67 5.20
CA MET A 67 11.00 15.25 6.55
C MET A 67 10.09 16.48 6.67
N ASN A 68 9.20 16.46 7.67
CA ASN A 68 8.62 17.68 8.23
C ASN A 68 9.49 18.15 9.41
N ILE A 69 9.96 19.39 9.37
CA ILE A 69 10.92 19.92 10.34
C ILE A 69 10.30 21.02 11.20
N VAL A 70 10.19 20.73 12.49
CA VAL A 70 9.51 21.54 13.51
C VAL A 70 10.55 22.33 14.32
N ARG A 71 10.30 23.62 14.59
CA ARG A 71 11.14 24.51 15.44
C ARG A 71 12.57 24.67 14.94
N MET A 72 12.71 25.12 13.69
CA MET A 72 14.01 25.27 13.02
C MET A 72 14.56 26.69 13.03
N ILE A 73 13.70 27.71 13.11
CA ILE A 73 14.10 29.10 12.91
C ILE A 73 14.62 29.76 14.20
N GLY A 74 14.19 29.32 15.39
CA GLY A 74 14.64 29.92 16.63
C GLY A 74 13.72 29.59 17.81
N GLY A 75 13.82 30.42 18.85
CA GLY A 75 12.91 30.40 19.98
C GLY A 75 13.06 29.16 20.86
N ILE A 76 14.09 28.33 20.65
CA ILE A 76 14.25 27.11 21.44
C ILE A 76 14.93 27.41 22.77
N LYS A 77 14.62 26.59 23.78
CA LYS A 77 15.29 26.61 25.08
C LYS A 77 16.36 25.53 25.17
N LYS A 78 17.30 25.74 26.09
CA LYS A 78 18.21 24.71 26.60
C LYS A 78 18.11 24.62 28.11
N THR A 79 18.57 23.51 28.66
CA THR A 79 18.64 23.32 30.11
C THR A 79 20.06 23.61 30.58
N VAL A 80 20.20 24.52 31.54
CA VAL A 80 21.46 24.84 32.24
C VAL A 80 21.17 24.78 33.74
N ASP A 81 21.92 23.96 34.47
CA ASP A 81 21.75 23.75 35.92
C ASP A 81 20.31 23.43 36.33
N GLY A 82 19.63 22.59 35.54
CA GLY A 82 18.24 22.18 35.78
C GLY A 82 17.19 23.25 35.45
N LYS A 83 17.59 24.44 34.99
CA LYS A 83 16.68 25.52 34.60
C LYS A 83 16.62 25.69 33.09
N ASN A 84 15.42 25.98 32.59
CA ASN A 84 15.21 26.36 31.20
C ASN A 84 15.73 27.76 30.96
N VAL A 85 16.62 27.92 29.97
CA VAL A 85 17.15 29.21 29.54
C VAL A 85 17.07 29.33 28.01
N LYS A 86 17.09 30.55 27.50
CA LYS A 86 17.07 30.86 26.06
C LYS A 86 18.32 30.30 25.38
N ASP A 87 18.17 29.59 24.25
CA ASP A 87 19.31 29.15 23.44
C ASP A 87 19.61 30.14 22.31
N LEU A 88 20.22 31.28 22.65
CA LEU A 88 20.53 32.35 21.70
C LEU A 88 21.50 31.93 20.58
N GLU A 89 22.26 30.84 20.75
CA GLU A 89 23.14 30.31 19.71
C GLU A 89 22.38 29.56 18.60
N PHE A 90 21.16 29.10 18.89
CA PHE A 90 20.32 28.45 17.89
C PHE A 90 19.54 29.45 17.03
N ASP A 91 19.24 30.62 17.61
CA ASP A 91 18.43 31.66 16.99
C ASP A 91 19.04 32.20 15.70
N THR A 92 18.16 32.43 14.72
CA THR A 92 18.50 33.04 13.44
C THR A 92 18.25 34.54 13.43
N CYS A 93 17.72 35.11 14.53
CA CYS A 93 17.62 36.55 14.73
C CYS A 93 17.98 36.89 16.18
N LEU A 94 18.88 37.85 16.35
CA LEU A 94 19.24 38.43 17.63
C LEU A 94 18.75 39.87 17.71
N TYR A 95 18.65 40.41 18.92
CA TYR A 95 18.35 41.82 19.14
C TYR A 95 19.58 42.53 19.70
N ASP A 96 20.09 43.52 18.98
CA ASP A 96 21.15 44.41 19.46
C ASP A 96 20.50 45.58 20.19
N SER A 97 20.55 45.55 21.52
CA SER A 97 19.97 46.58 22.37
C SER A 97 20.76 47.89 22.39
N ILE A 98 22.01 47.90 21.94
CA ILE A 98 22.84 49.12 21.87
C ILE A 98 22.41 49.95 20.67
N ASN A 99 22.27 49.29 19.52
CA ASN A 99 21.92 49.95 18.25
C ASN A 99 20.42 49.91 17.94
N ASN A 100 19.62 49.21 18.77
CA ASN A 100 18.17 49.08 18.63
C ASN A 100 17.76 48.46 17.27
N VAL A 101 18.46 47.40 16.86
CA VAL A 101 18.29 46.70 15.58
C VAL A 101 18.19 45.19 15.74
N TYR A 102 17.44 44.56 14.83
CA TYR A 102 17.40 43.12 14.67
C TYR A 102 18.56 42.65 13.79
N VAL A 103 19.32 41.66 14.25
CA VAL A 103 20.50 41.12 13.57
C VAL A 103 20.22 39.71 13.10
N TYR A 104 20.17 39.50 11.78
CA TYR A 104 19.89 38.19 11.19
C TYR A 104 21.15 37.32 11.13
N LYS A 105 20.98 36.04 11.48
CA LYS A 105 21.99 34.98 11.58
C LYS A 105 21.54 33.74 10.78
N PHE A 106 21.18 33.95 9.51
CA PHE A 106 20.58 32.92 8.66
C PHE A 106 21.53 31.76 8.36
N GLU A 107 22.85 31.97 8.44
CA GLU A 107 23.87 30.94 8.29
C GLU A 107 23.66 29.77 9.26
N ARG A 108 23.07 30.04 10.43
CA ARG A 108 22.75 29.01 11.42
C ARG A 108 21.64 28.07 10.94
N LEU A 109 20.66 28.59 10.21
CA LEU A 109 19.60 27.76 9.63
C LEU A 109 20.12 26.98 8.42
N THR A 110 20.87 27.63 7.53
CA THR A 110 21.40 26.96 6.34
C THR A 110 22.35 25.83 6.70
N ASP A 111 23.22 25.99 7.72
CA ASP A 111 24.04 24.89 8.23
C ASP A 111 23.21 23.66 8.64
N ARG A 112 22.05 23.88 9.28
CA ARG A 112 21.15 22.77 9.65
C ARG A 112 20.47 22.14 8.44
N ILE A 113 19.99 22.96 7.49
CA ILE A 113 19.38 22.48 6.24
C ILE A 113 20.39 21.68 5.41
N ASP A 114 21.61 22.19 5.26
CA ASP A 114 22.68 21.55 4.49
C ASP A 114 23.01 20.17 5.05
N LYS A 115 23.07 20.02 6.38
CA LYS A 115 23.28 18.71 7.01
C LYS A 115 22.15 17.71 6.67
N ILE A 116 20.91 18.16 6.55
CA ILE A 116 19.77 17.30 6.18
C ILE A 116 19.87 16.91 4.70
N LEU A 117 20.13 17.89 3.83
CA LEU A 117 20.30 17.64 2.39
C LEU A 117 21.49 16.72 2.11
N ASN A 118 22.61 16.89 2.83
CA ASN A 118 23.79 16.02 2.78
C ASN A 118 23.49 14.60 3.27
N SER A 119 22.45 14.42 4.10
CA SER A 119 21.94 13.09 4.48
C SER A 119 21.04 12.47 3.41
N GLN A 120 20.94 13.07 2.22
CA GLN A 120 20.09 12.65 1.11
C GLN A 120 18.61 12.51 1.46
N THR A 121 18.16 13.23 2.49
CA THR A 121 16.76 13.24 2.90
C THR A 121 16.06 14.45 2.30
N GLU A 122 14.95 14.19 1.62
CA GLU A 122 14.12 15.27 1.08
C GLU A 122 13.38 15.99 2.22
N ILE A 123 13.41 17.32 2.17
CA ILE A 123 12.62 18.17 3.06
C ILE A 123 11.25 18.35 2.41
N HIS A 124 10.20 17.95 3.10
CA HIS A 124 8.82 18.20 2.68
C HIS A 124 8.34 19.57 3.15
N GLN A 125 8.64 19.91 4.41
CA GLN A 125 8.06 21.07 5.07
C GLN A 125 9.03 21.66 6.10
N ILE A 126 9.14 23.00 6.10
CA ILE A 126 9.82 23.79 7.12
C ILE A 126 8.76 24.54 7.91
N VAL A 127 8.75 24.35 9.22
CA VAL A 127 7.81 25.04 10.11
C VAL A 127 8.42 26.36 10.57
N LEU A 128 7.65 27.44 10.38
CA LEU A 128 7.95 28.82 10.77
C LEU A 128 7.34 29.14 12.15
N ASP A 129 7.30 28.16 13.06
CA ASP A 129 6.86 28.35 14.43
C ASP A 129 8.01 28.81 15.32
N GLN A 130 7.66 29.32 16.52
CA GLN A 130 8.61 29.76 17.53
C GLN A 130 9.59 30.84 17.03
N PRO A 131 9.13 32.11 16.98
CA PRO A 131 10.01 33.23 16.68
C PRO A 131 11.25 33.22 17.58
N SER A 132 12.42 33.60 17.03
CA SER A 132 13.62 33.83 17.83
C SER A 132 13.35 34.73 19.04
N TRP A 133 14.12 34.56 20.11
CA TRP A 133 13.93 35.27 21.37
C TRP A 133 14.02 36.79 21.22
N ALA A 134 14.69 37.28 20.18
CA ALA A 134 14.74 38.69 19.79
C ALA A 134 13.34 39.31 19.64
N PHE A 135 12.34 38.55 19.20
CA PHE A 135 10.98 39.06 18.98
C PHE A 135 10.15 39.21 20.27
N GLN A 136 10.69 38.84 21.43
CA GLN A 136 10.12 39.23 22.71
C GLN A 136 10.52 40.65 23.13
N HIS A 137 11.49 41.28 22.45
CA HIS A 137 11.92 42.63 22.78
C HIS A 137 10.74 43.61 22.64
N GLY A 138 10.44 44.35 23.72
CA GLY A 138 9.31 45.26 23.80
C GLY A 138 8.18 44.78 24.73
N TYR A 139 8.18 43.52 25.16
CA TYR A 139 7.24 43.06 26.18
C TYR A 139 7.63 43.51 27.60
N THR A 140 6.60 43.90 28.36
CA THR A 140 6.63 43.96 29.82
C THR A 140 5.99 42.69 30.36
N PHE A 141 6.59 42.09 31.40
CA PHE A 141 6.06 40.88 32.03
C PHE A 141 5.53 41.20 33.43
N ILE A 142 4.40 40.61 33.79
CA ILE A 142 3.80 40.71 35.12
C ILE A 142 4.05 39.42 35.93
N PRO A 143 3.97 39.46 37.27
CA PRO A 143 4.25 38.28 38.10
C PRO A 143 3.38 37.06 37.72
N ALA A 144 3.95 35.87 37.86
CA ALA A 144 3.22 34.61 37.65
C ALA A 144 1.93 34.56 38.49
N GLY A 145 0.87 33.97 37.93
CA GLY A 145 -0.46 33.89 38.57
C GLY A 145 -1.29 35.18 38.55
N THR A 146 -0.77 36.29 38.01
CA THR A 146 -1.53 37.55 37.87
C THR A 146 -2.07 37.76 36.44
N ARG A 147 -3.07 38.62 36.28
CA ARG A 147 -3.61 39.02 34.97
C ARG A 147 -4.08 40.47 35.00
N ASP A 148 -3.59 41.28 34.08
CA ASP A 148 -4.02 42.68 33.87
C ASP A 148 -4.72 42.90 32.52
N ASN A 149 -4.93 41.83 31.73
CA ASN A 149 -5.49 41.83 30.37
C ASN A 149 -4.65 42.58 29.32
N ILE A 150 -3.37 42.87 29.62
CA ILE A 150 -2.45 43.62 28.76
C ILE A 150 -1.15 42.86 28.57
N ASN A 151 -0.54 42.37 29.64
CA ASN A 151 0.81 41.83 29.66
C ASN A 151 0.82 40.29 29.86
N PHE A 152 1.84 39.65 29.28
CA PHE A 152 2.16 38.26 29.55
C PHE A 152 2.82 38.09 30.92
N ARG A 153 2.77 36.88 31.47
CA ARG A 153 3.36 36.58 32.77
C ARG A 153 4.81 36.13 32.66
N GLU A 154 5.56 36.30 33.74
CA GLU A 154 6.97 35.85 33.84
C GLU A 154 7.14 34.36 33.53
N ASP A 155 6.18 33.52 33.94
CA ASP A 155 6.19 32.07 33.68
C ASP A 155 5.84 31.70 32.23
N GLU A 156 5.28 32.63 31.45
CA GLU A 156 5.01 32.44 30.02
C GLU A 156 6.22 32.81 29.14
N GLN A 157 7.24 33.47 29.71
CA GLN A 157 8.39 33.95 28.93
C GLN A 157 9.17 32.81 28.27
N ILE A 158 9.27 31.64 28.93
CA ILE A 158 9.96 30.44 28.42
C ILE A 158 9.05 29.23 28.65
N SER A 159 8.31 28.83 27.62
CA SER A 159 7.39 27.69 27.68
C SER A 159 8.13 26.35 27.68
N ILE A 160 7.42 25.25 27.89
CA ILE A 160 7.99 23.90 27.73
C ILE A 160 8.51 23.62 26.31
N TYR A 161 8.01 24.36 25.32
CA TYR A 161 8.38 24.20 23.92
C TYR A 161 9.35 25.27 23.44
N GLY A 162 9.49 26.42 24.12
CA GLY A 162 10.34 27.53 23.68
C GLY A 162 9.64 28.89 23.77
N ASN A 163 9.87 29.75 22.78
CA ASN A 163 9.20 31.02 22.65
C ASN A 163 7.82 30.81 22.03
N SER A 164 6.78 30.96 22.85
CA SER A 164 5.39 30.77 22.45
C SER A 164 4.59 32.07 22.48
N LEU A 165 5.27 33.21 22.53
CA LEU A 165 4.64 34.52 22.46
C LEU A 165 4.53 34.99 21.01
N PRO A 166 3.49 35.76 20.67
CA PRO A 166 3.48 36.53 19.44
C PRO A 166 4.73 37.43 19.36
N PRO A 167 5.20 37.80 18.15
CA PRO A 167 6.22 38.83 18.03
C PRO A 167 5.70 40.17 18.58
N ALA A 168 6.42 40.80 19.51
CA ALA A 168 6.07 42.11 20.06
C ALA A 168 6.03 43.19 18.97
N ASN A 169 7.03 43.16 18.07
CA ASN A 169 7.07 43.99 16.86
C ASN A 169 6.69 43.16 15.63
N LYS A 170 5.42 43.28 15.21
CA LYS A 170 4.85 42.53 14.07
C LYS A 170 5.53 42.88 12.74
N GLN A 171 5.90 44.15 12.52
CA GLN A 171 6.57 44.59 11.30
C GLN A 171 8.00 44.04 11.23
N ALA A 172 8.75 44.09 12.32
CA ALA A 172 10.10 43.52 12.36
C ALA A 172 10.11 42.02 12.05
N TYR A 173 9.09 41.28 12.50
CA TYR A 173 8.93 39.86 12.17
C TYR A 173 8.57 39.64 10.70
N HIS A 174 7.70 40.49 10.12
CA HIS A 174 7.40 40.48 8.68
C HIS A 174 8.69 40.63 7.86
N ASP A 175 9.48 41.66 8.16
CA ASP A 175 10.72 41.96 7.44
C ASP A 175 11.75 40.83 7.58
N TYR A 176 11.82 40.22 8.78
CA TYR A 176 12.65 39.05 9.04
C TYR A 176 12.23 37.83 8.19
N ILE A 177 10.94 37.50 8.11
CA ILE A 177 10.47 36.36 7.30
C ILE A 177 10.71 36.60 5.82
N LYS A 178 10.48 37.82 5.33
CA LYS A 178 10.78 38.18 3.94
C LYS A 178 12.28 38.06 3.64
N ALA A 179 13.14 38.54 4.54
CA ALA A 179 14.59 38.41 4.42
C ALA A 179 15.04 36.94 4.49
N LEU A 180 14.43 36.13 5.36
CA LEU A 180 14.71 34.70 5.48
C LEU A 180 14.40 33.97 4.17
N MET A 181 13.21 34.19 3.59
CA MET A 181 12.84 33.56 2.32
C MET A 181 13.76 34.00 1.17
N THR A 182 14.10 35.30 1.12
CA THR A 182 15.06 35.84 0.14
C THR A 182 16.42 35.15 0.27
N HIS A 183 16.89 34.95 1.51
CA HIS A 183 18.14 34.25 1.78
C HIS A 183 18.08 32.78 1.34
N LEU A 184 17.00 32.05 1.65
CA LEU A 184 16.84 30.66 1.21
C LEU A 184 16.85 30.54 -0.31
N VAL A 185 16.16 31.43 -1.02
CA VAL A 185 16.14 31.44 -2.50
C VAL A 185 17.53 31.74 -3.06
N ALA A 186 18.24 32.71 -2.49
CA ALA A 186 19.61 33.03 -2.91
C ALA A 186 20.59 31.87 -2.67
N THR A 187 20.40 31.10 -1.59
CA THR A 187 21.29 29.99 -1.21
C THR A 187 21.00 28.71 -1.99
N TYR A 188 19.73 28.35 -2.16
CA TYR A 188 19.32 27.04 -2.71
C TYR A 188 18.73 27.09 -4.12
N GLY A 189 18.43 28.29 -4.62
CA GLY A 189 17.70 28.48 -5.88
C GLY A 189 16.19 28.37 -5.71
N GLU A 190 15.46 29.14 -6.52
CA GLU A 190 14.00 29.25 -6.43
C GLU A 190 13.28 27.91 -6.57
N GLU A 191 13.65 27.10 -7.57
CA GLU A 191 13.06 25.77 -7.82
C GLU A 191 13.15 24.87 -6.57
N LYS A 192 14.30 24.88 -5.90
CA LYS A 192 14.51 24.06 -4.71
C LYS A 192 13.67 24.53 -3.53
N VAL A 193 13.57 25.83 -3.32
CA VAL A 193 12.80 26.39 -2.21
C VAL A 193 11.29 26.24 -2.45
N LEU A 194 10.83 26.37 -3.70
CA LEU A 194 9.44 26.09 -4.10
C LEU A 194 9.06 24.62 -3.94
N SER A 195 10.04 23.70 -3.87
CA SER A 195 9.77 22.29 -3.56
C SER A 195 9.45 22.06 -2.08
N TRP A 196 9.57 23.06 -1.20
CA TRP A 196 9.26 22.95 0.22
C TRP A 196 7.92 23.61 0.56
N ARG A 197 7.23 23.06 1.56
CA ARG A 197 6.08 23.70 2.21
C ARG A 197 6.52 24.56 3.40
N PHE A 198 5.84 25.67 3.64
CA PHE A 198 6.05 26.52 4.81
C PHE A 198 4.82 26.51 5.71
N ARG A 199 4.97 25.98 6.92
CA ARG A 199 3.88 25.88 7.90
C ARG A 199 3.98 26.96 8.96
N VAL A 200 2.89 27.66 9.24
CA VAL A 200 2.79 28.60 10.36
C VAL A 200 2.03 27.96 11.51
N GLY A 201 2.65 27.93 12.68
CA GLY A 201 2.09 27.32 13.88
C GLY A 201 2.22 25.79 13.93
N SER A 202 1.94 25.25 15.11
CA SER A 202 1.94 23.82 15.43
C SER A 202 0.94 23.62 16.55
N GLU A 203 -0.22 22.99 16.31
CA GLU A 203 -1.27 22.82 17.33
C GLU A 203 -1.54 24.10 18.12
N ILE A 204 -1.73 25.21 17.41
CA ILE A 204 -1.54 26.54 18.00
C ILE A 204 -2.46 26.84 19.20
N GLU A 205 -3.61 26.18 19.27
CA GLU A 205 -4.57 26.33 20.35
C GLU A 205 -4.18 25.58 21.63
N THR A 206 -3.11 24.78 21.62
CA THR A 206 -2.56 24.14 22.82
C THR A 206 -1.76 25.17 23.63
N PRO A 207 -2.05 25.39 24.93
CA PRO A 207 -1.22 26.23 25.78
C PRO A 207 0.23 25.78 25.75
N GLU A 208 1.18 26.71 25.92
CA GLU A 208 2.63 26.49 25.69
C GLU A 208 3.04 26.39 24.21
N HIS A 209 2.15 26.21 23.24
CA HIS A 209 2.48 26.40 21.81
C HIS A 209 2.27 27.84 21.37
N TRP A 210 1.26 28.50 21.94
CA TRP A 210 0.95 29.92 21.76
C TRP A 210 0.26 30.44 23.02
N TYR A 211 0.73 31.55 23.59
CA TYR A 211 0.03 32.21 24.72
C TYR A 211 -0.85 33.37 24.28
N GLY A 212 -0.74 33.81 23.02
CA GLY A 212 -1.53 34.90 22.48
C GLY A 212 -3.01 34.55 22.34
N THR A 213 -3.79 35.54 21.95
CA THR A 213 -5.22 35.38 21.63
C THR A 213 -5.40 34.75 20.25
N LYS A 214 -6.64 34.32 19.97
CA LYS A 214 -7.05 33.93 18.61
C LYS A 214 -6.74 35.03 17.60
N GLN A 215 -7.08 36.28 17.95
CA GLN A 215 -6.81 37.45 17.12
C GLN A 215 -5.31 37.68 16.91
N ASP A 216 -4.49 37.52 17.95
CA ASP A 216 -3.04 37.63 17.80
C ASP A 216 -2.50 36.61 16.79
N PHE A 217 -3.03 35.38 16.78
CA PHE A 217 -2.60 34.37 15.82
C PHE A 217 -3.12 34.61 14.40
N ILE A 218 -4.37 35.05 14.23
CA ILE A 218 -4.93 35.44 12.93
C ILE A 218 -4.04 36.51 12.28
N GLU A 219 -3.66 37.53 13.04
CA GLU A 219 -2.78 38.59 12.56
C GLU A 219 -1.37 38.07 12.27
N HIS A 220 -0.83 37.20 13.12
CA HIS A 220 0.47 36.57 12.92
C HIS A 220 0.51 35.71 11.64
N PHE A 221 -0.52 34.90 11.38
CA PHE A 221 -0.64 34.08 10.19
C PHE A 221 -0.68 34.95 8.94
N GLY A 222 -1.61 35.91 8.88
CA GLY A 222 -1.75 36.80 7.73
C GLY A 222 -0.50 37.65 7.47
N ASN A 223 0.21 38.06 8.52
CA ASN A 223 1.46 38.80 8.39
C ASN A 223 2.60 37.92 7.84
N THR A 224 2.71 36.68 8.33
CA THR A 224 3.76 35.73 7.92
C THR A 224 3.54 35.24 6.49
N GLU A 225 2.31 34.91 6.12
CA GLU A 225 1.94 34.49 4.75
C GLU A 225 2.29 35.56 3.73
N LYS A 226 1.91 36.82 3.99
CA LYS A 226 2.26 37.97 3.14
C LYS A 226 3.76 38.16 3.03
N ALA A 227 4.51 38.01 4.13
CA ALA A 227 5.96 38.12 4.13
C ALA A 227 6.63 37.03 3.27
N VAL A 228 6.16 35.78 3.38
CA VAL A 228 6.67 34.67 2.56
C VAL A 228 6.42 34.95 1.09
N ARG A 229 5.19 35.29 0.71
CA ARG A 229 4.84 35.52 -0.71
C ARG A 229 5.39 36.81 -1.30
N ALA A 230 5.73 37.80 -0.47
CA ALA A 230 6.44 38.98 -0.94
C ALA A 230 7.86 38.67 -1.44
N ALA A 231 8.48 37.60 -0.95
CA ALA A 231 9.78 37.11 -1.43
C ALA A 231 9.62 35.97 -2.46
N LEU A 232 8.61 35.11 -2.30
CA LEU A 232 8.39 33.92 -3.12
C LEU A 232 6.89 33.74 -3.44
N PRO A 233 6.36 34.41 -4.49
CA PRO A 233 4.92 34.49 -4.74
C PRO A 233 4.20 33.14 -4.86
N ASN A 234 4.89 32.14 -5.40
CA ASN A 234 4.37 30.80 -5.65
C ASN A 234 4.63 29.79 -4.51
N ALA A 235 5.17 30.24 -3.37
CA ALA A 235 5.43 29.37 -2.22
C ALA A 235 4.17 28.61 -1.77
N ILE A 236 4.34 27.38 -1.27
CA ILE A 236 3.25 26.62 -0.67
C ILE A 236 3.20 26.93 0.82
N VAL A 237 2.17 27.64 1.29
CA VAL A 237 2.05 28.13 2.67
C VAL A 237 0.77 27.59 3.30
N GLY A 238 0.86 27.15 4.54
CA GLY A 238 -0.28 26.64 5.27
C GLY A 238 -0.10 26.77 6.78
N LEU A 239 -1.01 26.18 7.53
CA LEU A 239 -1.06 26.33 8.98
C LEU A 239 -1.43 25.02 9.67
N HIS A 240 -1.32 24.96 11.00
CA HIS A 240 -1.65 23.77 11.77
C HIS A 240 -2.38 24.12 13.06
N THR A 241 -3.66 23.74 13.12
CA THR A 241 -4.56 23.93 14.25
C THR A 241 -4.83 22.63 14.99
N ARG A 242 -5.48 22.73 16.15
CA ARG A 242 -6.24 21.64 16.75
C ARG A 242 -7.54 21.41 15.96
N ALA A 243 -8.29 20.37 16.34
CA ALA A 243 -9.57 20.04 15.74
C ALA A 243 -10.59 21.21 15.85
N PRO A 244 -11.57 21.31 14.94
CA PRO A 244 -12.58 22.38 14.94
C PRO A 244 -13.37 22.55 16.24
N ASP A 245 -13.59 21.46 16.99
CA ASP A 245 -14.32 21.44 18.26
C ASP A 245 -13.42 21.56 19.50
N PHE A 246 -12.13 21.82 19.31
CA PHE A 246 -11.16 21.80 20.41
C PHE A 246 -11.44 22.88 21.47
N LEU A 247 -11.42 22.45 22.74
CA LEU A 247 -11.48 23.31 23.91
C LEU A 247 -10.54 22.77 25.00
N TYR A 248 -9.45 23.48 25.29
CA TYR A 248 -8.44 23.02 26.23
C TYR A 248 -8.98 23.05 27.67
N LYS A 249 -8.87 21.91 28.38
CA LYS A 249 -9.32 21.73 29.78
C LYS A 249 -10.70 22.35 30.05
N ASN A 250 -11.66 22.14 29.14
CA ASN A 250 -13.02 22.66 29.24
C ASN A 250 -13.09 24.19 29.43
N GLY A 251 -12.12 24.93 28.90
CA GLY A 251 -12.08 26.40 28.97
C GLY A 251 -11.62 26.96 30.32
N THR A 252 -11.10 26.13 31.22
CA THR A 252 -10.64 26.57 32.56
C THR A 252 -9.28 27.27 32.55
N VAL A 253 -8.49 27.06 31.49
CA VAL A 253 -7.21 27.74 31.29
C VAL A 253 -7.40 28.85 30.28
N LEU A 254 -6.94 30.05 30.64
CA LEU A 254 -7.22 31.28 29.93
C LEU A 254 -5.90 31.99 29.56
N ASN A 255 -5.87 32.66 28.42
CA ASN A 255 -4.75 33.46 27.96
C ASN A 255 -4.60 34.79 28.74
N TYR A 256 -3.68 35.65 28.32
CA TYR A 256 -3.42 36.93 28.99
C TYR A 256 -4.61 37.89 28.99
N LYS A 257 -5.54 37.80 28.01
CA LYS A 257 -6.79 38.58 27.97
C LYS A 257 -7.97 37.93 28.69
N GLY A 258 -7.76 36.76 29.30
CA GLY A 258 -8.81 36.01 29.97
C GLY A 258 -9.72 35.21 29.04
N GLU A 259 -9.29 34.96 27.80
CA GLU A 259 -10.04 34.13 26.85
C GLU A 259 -9.61 32.66 26.97
N PRO A 260 -10.52 31.69 26.81
CA PRO A 260 -10.16 30.28 26.81
C PRO A 260 -9.37 29.89 25.56
N PHE A 261 -8.47 28.92 25.73
CA PHE A 261 -7.81 28.25 24.60
C PHE A 261 -8.80 27.29 23.91
N ALA A 262 -9.31 27.72 22.76
CA ALA A 262 -10.31 27.02 21.94
C ALA A 262 -9.92 27.08 20.47
N SER A 263 -10.54 26.24 19.62
CA SER A 263 -10.23 26.18 18.18
C SER A 263 -10.28 27.55 17.48
N PHE A 264 -9.29 27.83 16.64
CA PHE A 264 -9.22 29.05 15.83
C PHE A 264 -9.73 28.85 14.40
N ALA A 265 -10.09 27.62 14.04
CA ALA A 265 -10.25 27.21 12.65
C ALA A 265 -11.31 28.03 11.89
N LYS A 266 -12.51 28.20 12.46
CA LYS A 266 -13.60 28.94 11.84
C LYS A 266 -13.20 30.38 11.49
N ASP A 267 -12.76 31.14 12.48
CA ASP A 267 -12.40 32.55 12.29
C ASP A 267 -11.17 32.72 11.39
N LEU A 268 -10.22 31.78 11.41
CA LEU A 268 -9.10 31.77 10.47
C LEU A 268 -9.57 31.58 9.03
N ILE A 269 -10.49 30.64 8.75
CA ILE A 269 -11.05 30.44 7.40
C ILE A 269 -11.79 31.71 6.95
N GLU A 270 -12.64 32.27 7.81
CA GLU A 270 -13.39 33.51 7.51
C GLU A 270 -12.45 34.68 7.24
N TYR A 271 -11.46 34.90 8.11
CA TYR A 271 -10.47 35.96 7.94
C TYR A 271 -9.67 35.80 6.64
N CYS A 272 -9.22 34.58 6.32
CA CYS A 272 -8.43 34.34 5.12
C CYS A 272 -9.21 34.69 3.85
N ALA A 273 -10.46 34.25 3.78
CA ALA A 273 -11.35 34.58 2.67
C ALA A 273 -11.64 36.08 2.59
N ASP A 274 -11.92 36.74 3.73
CA ASP A 274 -12.31 38.16 3.77
C ASP A 274 -11.14 39.12 3.50
N ASN A 275 -9.90 38.66 3.71
CA ASN A 275 -8.69 39.48 3.58
C ASN A 275 -7.75 39.01 2.46
N ASN A 276 -8.18 38.08 1.62
CA ASN A 276 -7.40 37.50 0.53
C ASN A 276 -6.03 36.98 1.01
N VAL A 277 -6.01 36.30 2.16
CA VAL A 277 -4.83 35.60 2.68
C VAL A 277 -4.91 34.15 2.24
N ARG A 278 -3.87 33.65 1.57
CA ARG A 278 -3.90 32.33 0.93
C ARG A 278 -3.30 31.26 1.83
N TYR A 279 -4.06 30.18 2.05
CA TYR A 279 -3.53 28.93 2.57
C TYR A 279 -3.68 27.83 1.51
N ASP A 280 -2.59 27.11 1.25
CA ASP A 280 -2.50 26.00 0.29
C ASP A 280 -2.67 24.63 0.99
N PHE A 281 -2.46 24.57 2.30
CA PHE A 281 -2.71 23.37 3.09
C PHE A 281 -3.10 23.71 4.53
N TRP A 282 -3.70 22.75 5.22
CA TRP A 282 -4.15 22.84 6.61
C TRP A 282 -3.83 21.55 7.36
N GLY A 283 -3.13 21.70 8.49
CA GLY A 283 -2.78 20.59 9.37
C GLY A 283 -3.72 20.47 10.56
N VAL A 284 -3.95 19.24 10.99
CA VAL A 284 -4.46 18.89 12.34
C VAL A 284 -3.60 17.78 12.95
N SER A 285 -3.83 17.47 14.23
CA SER A 285 -3.17 16.36 14.94
C SER A 285 -4.16 15.35 15.49
N ASP A 286 -3.74 14.11 15.61
CA ASP A 286 -4.47 13.09 16.37
C ASP A 286 -3.53 12.05 16.98
N TYR A 287 -3.75 11.75 18.26
CA TYR A 287 -3.05 10.69 18.97
C TYR A 287 -4.05 9.64 19.40
N VAL A 288 -4.02 8.48 18.77
CA VAL A 288 -4.93 7.38 19.10
C VAL A 288 -4.41 6.66 20.33
N VAL A 289 -4.95 7.00 21.50
CA VAL A 289 -4.65 6.31 22.75
C VAL A 289 -5.56 5.10 22.88
N LEU A 290 -5.03 3.89 22.67
CA LEU A 290 -5.83 2.66 22.62
C LEU A 290 -6.71 2.47 23.87
N GLY A 291 -6.19 2.79 25.06
CA GLY A 291 -6.94 2.66 26.32
C GLY A 291 -8.18 3.56 26.43
N SER A 292 -8.27 4.64 25.63
CA SER A 292 -9.39 5.59 25.67
C SER A 292 -10.45 5.24 24.63
N GLY A 293 -11.68 4.99 25.07
CA GLY A 293 -12.83 4.68 24.18
C GLY A 293 -13.09 5.78 23.17
N THR A 294 -13.05 7.03 23.62
CA THR A 294 -13.27 8.20 22.79
C THR A 294 -12.14 8.38 21.77
N LEU A 295 -10.87 8.30 22.21
CA LEU A 295 -9.74 8.58 21.31
C LEU A 295 -9.46 7.47 20.31
N ARG A 296 -9.88 6.22 20.60
CA ARG A 296 -9.78 5.09 19.66
C ARG A 296 -10.98 4.95 18.73
N ASN A 297 -12.07 5.69 18.93
CA ASN A 297 -13.26 5.52 18.11
C ASN A 297 -12.98 6.02 16.69
N MET A 298 -12.76 5.09 15.76
CA MET A 298 -12.35 5.40 14.39
C MET A 298 -13.51 5.89 13.52
N SER A 299 -14.72 5.39 13.80
CA SER A 299 -15.92 5.71 13.02
C SER A 299 -16.28 7.21 12.99
N ILE A 300 -15.87 7.96 14.01
CA ILE A 300 -16.16 9.41 14.14
C ILE A 300 -14.99 10.30 13.72
N LYS A 301 -13.83 9.73 13.34
CA LYS A 301 -12.59 10.52 13.17
C LYS A 301 -12.69 11.53 12.03
N TYR A 302 -13.36 11.18 10.94
CA TYR A 302 -13.56 12.12 9.84
C TYR A 302 -14.38 13.34 10.30
N ASP A 303 -15.51 13.09 10.96
CA ASP A 303 -16.41 14.16 11.40
C ASP A 303 -15.75 15.07 12.43
N HIS A 304 -15.07 14.47 13.42
CA HIS A 304 -14.40 15.19 14.48
C HIS A 304 -13.21 16.03 13.99
N LEU A 305 -12.40 15.50 13.06
CA LEU A 305 -11.14 16.15 12.68
C LEU A 305 -11.27 17.08 11.46
N PHE A 306 -12.16 16.76 10.51
CA PHE A 306 -12.10 17.33 9.16
C PHE A 306 -13.41 17.91 8.65
N ALA A 307 -14.56 17.33 9.01
CA ALA A 307 -15.84 17.69 8.39
C ALA A 307 -16.16 19.19 8.53
N ASP A 308 -15.98 19.77 9.72
CA ASP A 308 -16.24 21.18 9.95
C ASP A 308 -15.29 22.13 9.19
N LEU A 309 -14.09 21.66 8.82
CA LEU A 309 -13.18 22.42 7.95
C LEU A 309 -13.68 22.40 6.50
N VAL A 310 -13.84 21.20 5.94
CA VAL A 310 -14.15 21.03 4.50
C VAL A 310 -15.56 21.47 4.14
N ASN A 311 -16.50 21.39 5.09
CA ASN A 311 -17.89 21.84 4.88
C ASN A 311 -18.08 23.34 5.17
N HIS A 312 -17.03 24.05 5.62
CA HIS A 312 -17.14 25.48 5.86
C HIS A 312 -17.40 26.23 4.55
N PRO A 313 -18.40 27.14 4.45
CA PRO A 313 -18.78 27.78 3.18
C PRO A 313 -17.67 28.62 2.51
N LYS A 314 -16.68 29.06 3.30
CA LYS A 314 -15.50 29.83 2.85
C LYS A 314 -14.22 28.98 2.75
N TRP A 315 -14.32 27.66 2.85
CA TRP A 315 -13.17 26.77 2.71
C TRP A 315 -12.54 26.88 1.32
N ASN A 316 -11.22 27.01 1.26
CA ASN A 316 -10.47 26.89 0.01
C ASN A 316 -10.46 25.42 -0.45
N THR A 317 -11.27 25.07 -1.45
CA THR A 317 -11.38 23.70 -1.98
C THR A 317 -10.11 23.17 -2.63
N ASN A 318 -9.15 24.05 -2.97
CA ASN A 318 -7.85 23.66 -3.48
C ASN A 318 -6.82 23.38 -2.36
N ALA A 319 -7.17 23.62 -1.10
CA ALA A 319 -6.28 23.37 0.02
C ALA A 319 -6.21 21.88 0.35
N ILE A 320 -5.00 21.41 0.63
CA ILE A 320 -4.74 20.05 1.09
C ILE A 320 -4.91 19.97 2.62
N ILE A 321 -5.44 18.86 3.13
CA ILE A 321 -5.54 18.58 4.56
C ILE A 321 -4.62 17.42 4.93
N ASP A 322 -3.76 17.65 5.91
CA ASP A 322 -2.82 16.66 6.41
C ASP A 322 -3.01 16.42 7.93
N LEU A 323 -2.82 15.19 8.38
CA LEU A 323 -2.66 14.87 9.79
C LEU A 323 -1.18 15.03 10.14
N MET A 324 -0.81 16.25 10.53
CA MET A 324 0.58 16.67 10.63
C MET A 324 1.31 16.18 11.88
N GLU A 325 0.58 15.64 12.86
CA GLU A 325 1.15 14.92 13.99
C GLU A 325 0.27 13.73 14.34
N TYR A 326 0.84 12.53 14.20
CA TYR A 326 0.15 11.28 14.48
C TYR A 326 1.02 10.23 15.15
N ALA A 327 0.40 9.50 16.09
CA ALA A 327 0.85 8.20 16.58
C ALA A 327 -0.32 7.40 17.17
N THR A 328 -0.30 6.07 17.02
CA THR A 328 -1.12 5.17 17.83
C THR A 328 -0.32 4.69 19.03
N VAL A 329 -0.82 4.95 20.23
CA VAL A 329 -0.06 4.81 21.48
C VAL A 329 -0.83 4.01 22.52
N THR A 330 -0.10 3.37 23.42
CA THR A 330 -0.69 2.76 24.63
C THR A 330 -0.92 3.81 25.73
N THR A 331 -0.07 4.84 25.79
CA THR A 331 -0.14 5.95 26.73
C THR A 331 0.60 7.17 26.18
N MET A 332 0.16 8.38 26.58
CA MET A 332 0.90 9.63 26.35
C MET A 332 1.98 9.87 27.41
N ASN A 333 1.87 9.20 28.57
CA ASN A 333 2.75 9.37 29.72
C ASN A 333 3.25 7.99 30.15
N GLY A 334 4.36 7.55 29.56
CA GLY A 334 5.02 6.30 29.93
C GLY A 334 5.51 6.32 31.38
N ALA A 335 5.48 5.16 32.05
CA ALA A 335 5.89 5.02 33.45
C ALA A 335 7.38 5.34 33.69
N ASP A 336 8.19 5.38 32.63
CA ASP A 336 9.60 5.83 32.67
C ASP A 336 9.79 7.35 32.54
N GLY A 337 8.69 8.12 32.42
CA GLY A 337 8.73 9.57 32.22
C GLY A 337 9.22 10.01 30.84
N LYS A 338 9.40 9.10 29.88
CA LYS A 338 9.95 9.41 28.53
C LYS A 338 8.86 9.70 27.49
N GLY A 339 7.72 10.25 27.92
CA GLY A 339 6.58 10.59 27.05
C GLY A 339 5.83 9.37 26.54
N PHE A 340 5.22 9.48 25.36
CA PHE A 340 4.34 8.46 24.82
C PHE A 340 5.05 7.14 24.51
N ILE A 341 4.28 6.06 24.43
CA ILE A 341 4.74 4.71 24.04
C ILE A 341 3.87 4.25 22.88
N ASN A 342 4.47 4.07 21.70
CA ASN A 342 3.77 3.54 20.53
C ASN A 342 3.20 2.14 20.83
N ALA A 343 2.08 1.82 20.21
CA ALA A 343 1.53 0.46 20.22
C ALA A 343 2.09 -0.33 19.02
N GLU A 344 2.49 -1.58 19.25
CA GLU A 344 3.11 -2.46 18.25
C GLU A 344 2.37 -3.80 18.07
N THR A 345 1.09 -3.83 18.46
CA THR A 345 0.20 -4.97 18.21
C THR A 345 -0.71 -4.68 17.02
N THR A 346 -1.39 -5.71 16.53
CA THR A 346 -2.38 -5.61 15.45
C THR A 346 -3.45 -4.52 15.62
N HIS A 347 -3.76 -4.10 16.86
CA HIS A 347 -4.64 -2.97 17.11
C HIS A 347 -4.15 -1.70 16.40
N ALA A 348 -2.86 -1.39 16.49
CA ALA A 348 -2.28 -0.22 15.85
C ALA A 348 -2.28 -0.35 14.32
N GLU A 349 -1.97 -1.55 13.82
CA GLU A 349 -1.98 -1.82 12.38
C GLU A 349 -3.36 -1.58 11.76
N ILE A 350 -4.44 -2.03 12.41
CA ILE A 350 -5.79 -1.83 11.89
C ILE A 350 -6.25 -0.38 12.06
N VAL A 351 -5.85 0.32 13.13
CA VAL A 351 -6.11 1.78 13.25
C VAL A 351 -5.48 2.54 12.08
N GLU A 352 -4.24 2.20 11.70
CA GLU A 352 -3.55 2.84 10.57
C GLU A 352 -4.19 2.49 9.22
N LEU A 353 -4.63 1.24 9.01
CA LEU A 353 -5.40 0.89 7.81
C LEU A 353 -6.75 1.62 7.74
N TYR A 354 -7.43 1.77 8.89
CA TYR A 354 -8.67 2.53 8.97
C TYR A 354 -8.44 4.00 8.59
N PHE A 355 -7.43 4.65 9.17
CA PHE A 355 -7.07 6.01 8.79
C PHE A 355 -6.72 6.13 7.31
N SER A 356 -6.00 5.14 6.77
CA SER A 356 -5.70 5.11 5.34
C SER A 356 -6.97 5.12 4.50
N ASN A 357 -7.96 4.31 4.87
CA ASN A 357 -9.24 4.28 4.18
C ASN A 357 -10.02 5.60 4.29
N ILE A 358 -10.00 6.26 5.46
CA ILE A 358 -10.60 7.61 5.63
C ILE A 358 -9.99 8.59 4.63
N TYR A 359 -8.66 8.58 4.47
CA TYR A 359 -7.95 9.47 3.54
C TYR A 359 -8.33 9.16 2.10
N TYR A 360 -8.27 7.89 1.66
CA TYR A 360 -8.60 7.54 0.28
C TYR A 360 -10.06 7.79 -0.08
N LYS A 361 -11.00 7.65 0.87
CA LYS A 361 -12.42 7.96 0.68
C LYS A 361 -12.72 9.45 0.55
N ASN A 362 -11.83 10.31 1.04
CA ASN A 362 -12.02 11.77 1.08
C ASN A 362 -10.88 12.53 0.40
N LYS A 363 -10.14 11.86 -0.49
CA LYS A 363 -9.04 12.47 -1.26
C LYS A 363 -9.52 13.63 -2.13
N ASP A 364 -10.72 13.51 -2.68
CA ASP A 364 -11.44 14.54 -3.43
C ASP A 364 -11.80 15.79 -2.59
N LYS A 365 -11.78 15.67 -1.27
CA LYS A 365 -11.95 16.78 -0.31
C LYS A 365 -10.63 17.35 0.21
N GLY A 366 -9.51 16.91 -0.35
CA GLY A 366 -8.17 17.43 -0.06
C GLY A 366 -7.36 16.64 0.97
N LEU A 367 -7.88 15.56 1.58
CA LEU A 367 -7.08 14.75 2.53
C LEU A 367 -5.93 14.04 1.78
N ASP A 368 -4.68 14.21 2.24
CA ASP A 368 -3.51 13.73 1.48
C ASP A 368 -2.49 12.95 2.30
N LEU A 369 -1.89 13.54 3.34
CA LEU A 369 -0.74 12.94 4.02
C LEU A 369 -0.93 12.83 5.54
N VAL A 370 -0.31 11.80 6.12
CA VAL A 370 -0.22 11.57 7.56
C VAL A 370 1.23 11.55 8.01
N TYR A 371 1.58 12.40 8.96
CA TYR A 371 2.95 12.62 9.40
C TYR A 371 3.18 11.87 10.72
N ARG A 372 4.01 10.83 10.65
CA ARG A 372 4.23 9.91 11.78
C ARG A 372 5.39 10.36 12.66
N TRP A 373 5.18 10.28 13.97
CA TRP A 373 6.26 10.24 14.94
C TRP A 373 6.95 8.87 14.95
N GLY A 374 8.21 8.81 15.39
CA GLY A 374 8.92 7.53 15.61
C GLY A 374 9.61 6.89 14.40
N ASN A 375 9.39 7.38 13.17
CA ASN A 375 10.00 6.86 11.93
C ASN A 375 11.51 7.10 11.82
N LYS A 376 12.33 6.40 12.61
CA LYS A 376 13.81 6.55 12.68
C LYS A 376 14.54 5.59 11.76
N THR A 377 15.81 5.87 11.47
CA THR A 377 16.72 4.91 10.81
C THR A 377 16.66 3.56 11.54
N GLY A 378 16.54 2.46 10.78
CA GLY A 378 16.38 1.09 11.31
C GLY A 378 14.94 0.66 11.57
N THR A 379 13.95 1.56 11.52
CA THR A 379 12.52 1.17 11.55
C THR A 379 12.05 0.69 10.19
N VAL A 380 10.93 -0.04 10.15
CA VAL A 380 10.24 -0.50 8.93
C VAL A 380 8.77 -0.10 8.99
N ASP A 381 8.06 -0.16 7.86
CA ASP A 381 6.61 0.00 7.91
C ASP A 381 5.97 -1.20 8.60
N PRO A 382 4.86 -0.99 9.34
CA PRO A 382 4.09 -2.11 9.85
C PRO A 382 3.54 -2.95 8.69
N PRO A 383 3.27 -4.25 8.91
CA PRO A 383 2.79 -5.17 7.87
C PRO A 383 1.58 -4.65 7.10
N GLY A 384 0.57 -4.09 7.78
CA GLY A 384 -0.59 -3.49 7.11
C GLY A 384 -0.24 -2.39 6.10
N ILE A 385 0.62 -1.45 6.50
CA ILE A 385 1.05 -0.35 5.60
C ILE A 385 1.97 -0.86 4.49
N THR A 386 2.82 -1.85 4.77
CA THR A 386 3.65 -2.51 3.74
C THR A 386 2.77 -3.16 2.67
N VAL A 387 1.74 -3.91 3.08
CA VAL A 387 0.78 -4.56 2.18
C VAL A 387 -0.04 -3.53 1.40
N LEU A 388 -0.55 -2.48 2.06
CA LEU A 388 -1.27 -1.39 1.40
C LEU A 388 -0.41 -0.70 0.33
N ASN A 389 0.87 -0.44 0.62
CA ASN A 389 1.77 0.23 -0.31
C ASN A 389 2.03 -0.56 -1.61
N THR A 390 1.77 -1.88 -1.64
CA THR A 390 1.82 -2.66 -2.89
C THR A 390 0.69 -2.31 -3.88
N MET A 391 -0.31 -1.55 -3.43
CA MET A 391 -1.44 -1.07 -4.25
C MET A 391 -1.22 0.35 -4.78
N ASN A 392 -0.11 1.01 -4.43
CA ASN A 392 0.19 2.37 -4.90
C ASN A 392 0.22 2.44 -6.44
N GLY A 393 -0.37 3.50 -6.99
CA GLY A 393 -0.54 3.73 -8.43
C GLY A 393 -1.74 3.02 -9.07
N LYS A 394 -2.45 2.16 -8.33
CA LYS A 394 -3.73 1.58 -8.78
C LYS A 394 -4.86 2.56 -8.51
N ASP A 395 -5.79 2.68 -9.46
CA ASP A 395 -7.01 3.47 -9.32
C ASP A 395 -7.84 2.93 -8.15
N HIS A 396 -8.16 3.77 -7.16
CA HIS A 396 -9.03 3.42 -6.04
C HIS A 396 -10.50 3.38 -6.49
N TYR A 397 -11.31 2.49 -5.92
CA TYR A 397 -12.74 2.40 -6.17
C TYR A 397 -13.53 2.41 -4.88
N THR A 398 -14.67 3.09 -4.91
CA THR A 398 -15.58 3.24 -3.76
C THR A 398 -16.10 1.87 -3.31
N THR A 399 -16.03 1.61 -2.01
CA THR A 399 -16.55 0.41 -1.37
C THR A 399 -18.02 0.56 -0.99
N THR A 400 -18.85 -0.37 -1.43
CA THR A 400 -20.22 -0.57 -0.98
C THR A 400 -20.27 -1.69 0.05
N ILE A 401 -20.81 -1.39 1.22
CA ILE A 401 -20.95 -2.33 2.34
C ILE A 401 -22.43 -2.67 2.50
N SER A 402 -22.76 -3.96 2.63
CA SER A 402 -24.11 -4.43 2.93
C SER A 402 -24.09 -5.58 3.94
N GLY A 403 -25.22 -5.81 4.61
CA GLY A 403 -25.30 -6.72 5.74
C GLY A 403 -24.86 -6.07 7.06
N THR A 404 -24.72 -6.87 8.10
CA THR A 404 -24.37 -6.40 9.46
C THR A 404 -23.42 -7.40 10.11
N PRO A 405 -22.30 -6.99 10.71
CA PRO A 405 -21.40 -7.90 11.42
C PRO A 405 -22.09 -8.70 12.56
N GLN A 406 -21.58 -9.89 12.85
CA GLN A 406 -22.03 -10.77 13.95
C GLN A 406 -21.78 -10.11 15.30
N THR A 407 -20.58 -9.55 15.44
CA THR A 407 -20.27 -8.64 16.51
C THR A 407 -20.64 -7.23 16.06
N SER A 408 -21.77 -6.70 16.54
CA SER A 408 -22.28 -5.38 16.12
C SER A 408 -21.33 -4.19 16.32
N THR A 409 -20.26 -4.36 17.11
CA THR A 409 -19.23 -3.33 17.31
C THR A 409 -17.98 -3.54 16.46
N ASN A 410 -17.96 -4.58 15.62
CA ASN A 410 -16.99 -4.71 14.54
C ASN A 410 -17.37 -3.73 13.42
N ASP A 411 -16.34 -3.21 12.78
CA ASP A 411 -16.41 -2.26 11.69
C ASP A 411 -15.49 -2.80 10.59
N ILE A 412 -16.12 -3.31 9.54
CA ILE A 412 -15.46 -4.08 8.49
C ILE A 412 -15.60 -3.29 7.20
N ASP A 413 -14.48 -3.06 6.54
CA ASP A 413 -14.41 -2.24 5.35
C ASP A 413 -13.27 -2.74 4.44
N ALA A 414 -13.21 -2.20 3.22
CA ALA A 414 -12.18 -2.54 2.26
C ALA A 414 -11.72 -1.34 1.42
N ILE A 415 -10.53 -1.50 0.84
CA ILE A 415 -9.95 -0.66 -0.20
C ILE A 415 -9.90 -1.51 -1.46
N PHE A 416 -10.72 -1.17 -2.46
CA PHE A 416 -10.70 -1.80 -3.78
C PHE A 416 -9.83 -0.99 -4.73
N ALA A 417 -8.95 -1.63 -5.49
CA ALA A 417 -8.14 -0.94 -6.47
C ALA A 417 -7.90 -1.76 -7.75
N LYS A 418 -7.78 -1.06 -8.88
CA LYS A 418 -7.50 -1.65 -10.20
C LYS A 418 -6.32 -0.95 -10.84
N LYS A 419 -5.39 -1.70 -11.43
CA LYS A 419 -4.32 -1.10 -12.23
C LYS A 419 -4.89 -0.56 -13.55
N ALA A 420 -4.57 0.68 -13.88
CA ALA A 420 -5.02 1.29 -15.13
C ALA A 420 -4.56 0.48 -16.34
N ASN A 421 -5.46 0.28 -17.30
CA ASN A 421 -5.22 -0.46 -18.56
C ASN A 421 -4.73 -1.91 -18.38
N ALA A 422 -4.98 -2.54 -17.22
CA ALA A 422 -4.61 -3.92 -16.97
C ALA A 422 -5.70 -4.66 -16.17
N THR A 423 -5.77 -5.97 -16.36
CA THR A 423 -6.68 -6.86 -15.63
C THR A 423 -6.06 -7.32 -14.31
N GLU A 424 -5.68 -6.33 -13.48
CA GLU A 424 -5.08 -6.55 -12.16
C GLU A 424 -5.94 -5.86 -11.09
N TYR A 425 -6.71 -6.65 -10.34
CA TYR A 425 -7.57 -6.16 -9.26
C TYR A 425 -6.99 -6.54 -7.91
N ASP A 426 -7.03 -5.62 -6.96
CA ASP A 426 -6.61 -5.84 -5.58
C ASP A 426 -7.72 -5.39 -4.62
N VAL A 427 -7.89 -6.13 -3.53
CA VAL A 427 -8.83 -5.79 -2.46
C VAL A 427 -8.11 -5.96 -1.13
N LEU A 428 -8.04 -4.92 -0.31
CA LEU A 428 -7.53 -4.99 1.07
C LEU A 428 -8.67 -4.71 2.02
N LEU A 429 -9.09 -5.73 2.78
CA LEU A 429 -10.13 -5.62 3.80
C LEU A 429 -9.52 -5.68 5.20
N TYR A 430 -10.20 -5.05 6.16
CA TYR A 430 -9.82 -5.08 7.57
C TYR A 430 -11.07 -5.17 8.45
N ASN A 431 -10.88 -5.63 9.68
CA ASN A 431 -11.93 -5.69 10.70
C ASN A 431 -11.45 -5.00 11.97
N TYR A 432 -12.05 -3.86 12.33
CA TYR A 432 -11.77 -3.10 13.55
C TYR A 432 -12.88 -3.29 14.57
N ASN A 433 -12.58 -3.27 15.88
CA ASN A 433 -13.62 -3.24 16.91
C ASN A 433 -13.61 -1.89 17.65
N ASN A 434 -14.65 -1.09 17.46
CA ASN A 434 -14.72 0.26 18.03
C ASN A 434 -14.95 0.26 19.55
N SER A 435 -15.57 -0.78 20.11
CA SER A 435 -15.98 -0.79 21.52
C SER A 435 -14.92 -1.37 22.45
N SER A 436 -14.09 -2.31 21.98
CA SER A 436 -13.27 -3.17 22.83
C SER A 436 -11.93 -3.53 22.19
N LEU A 437 -10.86 -3.55 22.99
CA LEU A 437 -9.54 -4.06 22.61
C LEU A 437 -9.37 -5.58 22.82
N THR A 438 -10.46 -6.28 23.14
CA THR A 438 -10.46 -7.74 23.26
C THR A 438 -10.78 -8.33 21.89
N TYR A 439 -9.94 -9.25 21.44
CA TYR A 439 -10.17 -10.00 20.19
C TYR A 439 -11.53 -10.69 20.20
N ARG A 440 -12.21 -10.62 19.06
CA ARG A 440 -13.51 -11.23 18.78
C ARG A 440 -13.36 -12.34 17.76
N ASP A 441 -14.38 -13.18 17.71
CA ASP A 441 -14.47 -14.25 16.74
C ASP A 441 -14.50 -13.70 15.31
N SER A 442 -14.13 -14.56 14.36
CA SER A 442 -14.08 -14.20 12.94
C SER A 442 -15.46 -13.88 12.39
N GLU A 443 -15.49 -12.89 11.50
CA GLU A 443 -16.66 -12.48 10.75
C GLU A 443 -16.63 -13.14 9.37
N ASN A 444 -17.75 -13.73 8.95
CA ASN A 444 -17.92 -14.25 7.58
C ASN A 444 -18.19 -13.10 6.61
N VAL A 445 -17.26 -12.86 5.69
CA VAL A 445 -17.28 -11.73 4.75
C VAL A 445 -17.29 -12.24 3.31
N ASN A 446 -18.20 -11.69 2.50
CA ASN A 446 -18.15 -11.84 1.06
C ASN A 446 -17.44 -10.65 0.43
N VAL A 447 -16.35 -10.91 -0.27
CA VAL A 447 -15.67 -9.93 -1.13
C VAL A 447 -16.21 -10.12 -2.54
N SER A 448 -16.79 -9.07 -3.12
CA SER A 448 -17.39 -9.16 -4.44
C SER A 448 -17.10 -7.95 -5.31
N PHE A 449 -16.88 -8.13 -6.61
CA PHE A 449 -16.80 -7.01 -7.52
C PHE A 449 -17.25 -7.40 -8.92
N THR A 450 -17.75 -6.43 -9.66
CA THR A 450 -18.01 -6.59 -11.09
C THR A 450 -16.85 -6.09 -11.93
N SER A 451 -16.62 -6.74 -13.07
CA SER A 451 -15.54 -6.42 -13.99
C SER A 451 -16.02 -6.40 -15.44
N GLU A 452 -15.20 -5.86 -16.34
CA GLU A 452 -15.45 -5.86 -17.79
C GLU A 452 -15.32 -7.25 -18.45
N LEU A 453 -14.83 -8.26 -17.72
CA LEU A 453 -14.57 -9.59 -18.26
C LEU A 453 -15.86 -10.32 -18.60
N SER A 454 -15.83 -11.14 -19.65
CA SER A 454 -16.95 -12.00 -20.02
C SER A 454 -17.25 -13.03 -18.93
N GLU A 455 -18.52 -13.40 -18.75
CA GLU A 455 -18.89 -14.55 -17.91
C GLU A 455 -18.10 -15.80 -18.29
N GLY A 456 -17.75 -16.62 -17.30
CA GLY A 456 -16.97 -17.84 -17.51
C GLY A 456 -15.46 -17.61 -17.66
N THR A 457 -14.99 -16.36 -17.60
CA THR A 457 -13.56 -16.06 -17.56
C THR A 457 -12.96 -16.60 -16.26
N THR A 458 -11.84 -17.31 -16.36
CA THR A 458 -11.04 -17.74 -15.20
C THR A 458 -10.10 -16.63 -14.75
N LEU A 459 -10.17 -16.29 -13.46
CA LEU A 459 -9.20 -15.46 -12.76
C LEU A 459 -8.40 -16.31 -11.79
N TYR A 460 -7.17 -15.89 -11.52
CA TYR A 460 -6.32 -16.46 -10.49
C TYR A 460 -6.20 -15.46 -9.35
N TYR A 461 -6.45 -15.92 -8.14
CA TYR A 461 -6.31 -15.11 -6.94
C TYR A 461 -5.40 -15.74 -5.90
N ARG A 462 -4.78 -14.89 -5.09
CA ARG A 462 -4.08 -15.27 -3.87
C ARG A 462 -4.38 -14.24 -2.80
N ASN A 463 -4.11 -14.60 -1.56
CA ASN A 463 -4.37 -13.73 -0.43
C ASN A 463 -3.19 -13.69 0.54
N ILE A 464 -3.03 -12.59 1.26
CA ILE A 464 -2.18 -12.48 2.43
C ILE A 464 -3.03 -11.98 3.59
N ALA A 465 -3.05 -12.76 4.67
CA ALA A 465 -3.79 -12.43 5.89
C ALA A 465 -2.82 -12.13 7.03
N TYR A 466 -3.21 -11.20 7.90
CA TYR A 466 -2.44 -10.83 9.09
C TYR A 466 -3.37 -10.62 10.27
N SER A 467 -3.10 -11.33 11.36
CA SER A 467 -3.85 -11.25 12.62
C SER A 467 -2.88 -11.28 13.81
N LYS A 468 -3.43 -11.35 15.03
CA LYS A 468 -2.62 -11.46 16.26
C LYS A 468 -1.61 -12.60 16.21
N ASP A 469 -1.94 -13.67 15.48
CA ASP A 469 -1.11 -14.86 15.38
C ASP A 469 0.08 -14.67 14.44
N ASN A 470 0.13 -13.58 13.69
CA ASN A 470 1.27 -13.19 12.86
C ASN A 470 2.17 -12.13 13.53
N ASN A 471 1.68 -11.42 14.53
CA ASN A 471 2.42 -10.32 15.16
C ASN A 471 3.53 -10.82 16.09
N LYS A 472 4.76 -10.36 15.84
CA LYS A 472 5.96 -10.83 16.55
C LYS A 472 5.88 -10.58 18.06
N LEU A 473 5.47 -9.38 18.49
CA LEU A 473 5.35 -9.06 19.92
C LEU A 473 4.29 -9.94 20.58
N GLN A 474 3.13 -10.08 19.94
CA GLN A 474 2.04 -10.88 20.49
C GLN A 474 2.40 -12.37 20.58
N ASN A 475 3.11 -12.92 19.59
CA ASN A 475 3.61 -14.30 19.66
C ASN A 475 4.68 -14.47 20.74
N PHE A 476 5.63 -13.54 20.84
CA PHE A 476 6.67 -13.57 21.87
C PHE A 476 6.06 -13.60 23.27
N LEU A 477 5.07 -12.75 23.54
CA LEU A 477 4.47 -12.61 24.86
C LEU A 477 3.58 -13.80 25.29
N LYS A 478 3.18 -14.71 24.39
CA LYS A 478 2.41 -15.91 24.74
C LYS A 478 3.13 -16.76 25.81
N GLU A 479 4.44 -16.87 25.70
CA GLU A 479 5.28 -17.65 26.63
C GLU A 479 6.20 -16.76 27.49
N ASN A 480 6.26 -15.45 27.22
CA ASN A 480 7.23 -14.52 27.80
C ASN A 480 6.59 -13.28 28.44
N ALA A 481 5.32 -13.34 28.84
CA ALA A 481 4.60 -12.20 29.45
C ALA A 481 5.31 -11.61 30.68
N GLY A 482 6.07 -12.43 31.43
CA GLY A 482 6.83 -12.00 32.60
C GLY A 482 7.95 -10.99 32.32
N PHE A 483 8.33 -10.77 31.06
CA PHE A 483 9.32 -9.75 30.70
C PHE A 483 8.75 -8.33 30.57
N VAL A 484 7.42 -8.15 30.57
CA VAL A 484 6.81 -6.82 30.56
C VAL A 484 7.05 -6.16 31.93
N LYS A 485 7.63 -4.96 31.93
CA LYS A 485 7.91 -4.19 33.15
C LYS A 485 6.61 -3.79 33.85
N SER A 486 6.65 -3.75 35.19
CA SER A 486 5.52 -3.25 35.99
C SER A 486 5.14 -1.81 35.59
N GLY A 487 3.83 -1.55 35.46
CA GLY A 487 3.30 -0.24 35.04
C GLY A 487 3.30 0.01 33.53
N PHE A 488 3.78 -0.94 32.71
CA PHE A 488 3.74 -0.85 31.26
C PHE A 488 2.60 -1.70 30.66
N ASN A 489 2.13 -1.27 29.49
CA ASN A 489 1.11 -2.00 28.73
C ASN A 489 1.78 -2.99 27.77
N ASP A 490 1.28 -4.23 27.72
CA ASP A 490 1.80 -5.33 26.90
C ASP A 490 1.70 -5.10 25.38
N ARG A 491 0.95 -4.07 24.94
CA ARG A 491 0.86 -3.68 23.53
C ARG A 491 1.91 -2.66 23.10
N GLY A 492 2.71 -2.13 24.02
CA GLY A 492 3.64 -1.05 23.75
C GLY A 492 4.94 -1.49 23.06
N SER A 493 5.72 -0.53 22.57
CA SER A 493 7.00 -0.80 21.92
C SER A 493 7.96 -1.64 22.79
N PRO A 494 8.50 -2.77 22.28
CA PRO A 494 9.31 -3.71 23.05
C PRO A 494 10.53 -3.07 23.73
N ASP A 495 11.19 -2.11 23.09
CA ASP A 495 12.34 -1.37 23.63
C ASP A 495 11.99 -0.53 24.87
N ARG A 496 10.71 -0.15 24.98
CA ARG A 496 10.17 0.63 26.11
C ARG A 496 9.52 -0.24 27.16
N ILE A 497 8.84 -1.33 26.79
CA ILE A 497 8.00 -2.09 27.74
C ILE A 497 8.71 -3.30 28.36
N LEU A 498 9.71 -3.90 27.69
CA LEU A 498 10.37 -5.10 28.20
C LEU A 498 11.49 -4.75 29.18
N THR A 499 11.85 -5.71 30.03
CA THR A 499 13.12 -5.70 30.75
C THR A 499 14.28 -5.82 29.77
N GLU A 500 15.51 -5.50 30.20
CA GLU A 500 16.70 -5.63 29.35
C GLU A 500 16.89 -7.07 28.83
N ALA A 501 16.75 -8.07 29.72
CA ALA A 501 16.77 -9.48 29.33
C ALA A 501 15.62 -9.85 28.37
N GLY A 502 14.43 -9.30 28.60
CA GLY A 502 13.28 -9.49 27.73
C GLY A 502 13.47 -8.91 26.33
N LEU A 503 14.06 -7.72 26.23
CA LEU A 503 14.37 -7.09 24.94
C LEU A 503 15.41 -7.91 24.17
N ALA A 504 16.47 -8.38 24.83
CA ALA A 504 17.46 -9.25 24.22
C ALA A 504 16.82 -10.55 23.68
N ALA A 505 15.94 -11.18 24.47
CA ALA A 505 15.18 -12.36 24.05
C ALA A 505 14.24 -12.06 22.88
N TYR A 506 13.54 -10.91 22.90
CA TYR A 506 12.65 -10.48 21.82
C TYR A 506 13.40 -10.23 20.50
N LEU A 507 14.58 -9.61 20.55
CA LEU A 507 15.41 -9.39 19.37
C LEU A 507 15.90 -10.70 18.76
N ALA A 508 16.24 -11.69 19.59
CA ALA A 508 16.63 -13.04 19.16
C ALA A 508 15.43 -13.93 18.75
N TYR A 509 14.20 -13.56 19.10
CA TYR A 509 13.02 -14.37 18.82
C TYR A 509 12.68 -14.41 17.33
N GLU A 510 12.65 -15.62 16.77
CA GLU A 510 12.13 -15.90 15.43
C GLU A 510 10.61 -16.04 15.49
N ASN A 511 9.90 -15.22 14.74
CA ASN A 511 8.44 -15.26 14.69
C ASN A 511 7.98 -16.53 13.95
N PRO A 512 7.23 -17.45 14.60
CA PRO A 512 6.91 -18.75 14.01
C PRO A 512 5.92 -18.65 12.83
N ASN A 513 5.13 -17.57 12.78
CA ASN A 513 4.03 -17.40 11.83
C ASN A 513 4.17 -16.12 11.01
N PRO A 514 5.22 -15.97 10.19
CA PRO A 514 5.34 -14.82 9.31
C PRO A 514 4.17 -14.80 8.31
N HIS A 515 3.57 -13.63 8.12
CA HIS A 515 2.56 -13.41 7.10
C HIS A 515 3.17 -13.60 5.71
N LYS A 516 2.50 -14.39 4.87
CA LYS A 516 2.96 -14.73 3.52
C LYS A 516 1.73 -14.84 2.62
N TYR A 517 1.93 -14.64 1.32
CA TYR A 517 0.90 -14.94 0.35
C TYR A 517 0.61 -16.44 0.30
N SER A 518 -0.66 -16.78 0.13
CA SER A 518 -1.09 -18.12 -0.23
C SER A 518 -0.69 -18.47 -1.66
N ASN A 519 -0.77 -19.77 -1.98
CA ASN A 519 -0.68 -20.21 -3.36
C ASN A 519 -1.83 -19.63 -4.18
N TRP A 520 -1.56 -19.35 -5.45
CA TRP A 520 -2.59 -18.96 -6.41
C TRP A 520 -3.65 -20.06 -6.53
N LYS A 521 -4.91 -19.65 -6.56
CA LYS A 521 -6.11 -20.46 -6.78
C LYS A 521 -6.90 -19.86 -7.93
N SER A 522 -7.65 -20.66 -8.68
CA SER A 522 -8.54 -20.12 -9.70
C SER A 522 -9.94 -19.82 -9.14
N ILE A 523 -10.64 -18.91 -9.79
CA ILE A 523 -12.06 -18.62 -9.62
C ILE A 523 -12.66 -18.30 -10.99
N VAL A 524 -13.84 -18.82 -11.28
CA VAL A 524 -14.55 -18.56 -12.53
C VAL A 524 -15.58 -17.46 -12.28
N THR A 525 -15.54 -16.42 -13.11
CA THR A 525 -16.50 -15.31 -13.06
C THR A 525 -17.91 -15.77 -13.46
N THR A 526 -18.94 -15.22 -12.81
CA THR A 526 -20.34 -15.54 -13.10
C THR A 526 -21.05 -14.40 -13.82
N ALA A 527 -22.23 -14.65 -14.40
CA ALA A 527 -23.09 -13.60 -14.91
C ALA A 527 -23.34 -12.51 -13.86
N ARG A 528 -23.39 -11.24 -14.31
CA ARG A 528 -23.87 -10.14 -13.47
C ARG A 528 -25.35 -10.32 -13.17
N THR A 529 -25.75 -9.95 -11.96
CA THR A 529 -27.16 -10.04 -11.52
C THR A 529 -27.98 -8.78 -11.86
N ASP A 530 -27.32 -7.71 -12.31
CA ASP A 530 -27.93 -6.41 -12.61
C ASP A 530 -28.27 -6.22 -14.10
N GLY A 531 -28.03 -7.23 -14.94
CA GLY A 531 -28.30 -7.20 -16.38
C GLY A 531 -27.33 -6.34 -17.20
N LYS A 532 -26.29 -5.76 -16.60
CA LYS A 532 -25.24 -5.03 -17.33
C LYS A 532 -24.24 -6.01 -17.97
N SER A 533 -23.42 -5.51 -18.90
CA SER A 533 -22.32 -6.27 -19.50
C SER A 533 -21.18 -6.53 -18.51
N GLY A 534 -20.41 -7.59 -18.75
CA GLY A 534 -19.29 -8.01 -17.93
C GLY A 534 -19.65 -9.18 -17.02
N SER A 535 -18.95 -9.31 -15.90
CA SER A 535 -19.09 -10.46 -15.01
C SER A 535 -18.93 -10.08 -13.54
N LEU A 536 -19.31 -11.00 -12.66
CA LEU A 536 -19.24 -10.89 -11.21
C LEU A 536 -18.19 -11.87 -10.65
N ILE A 537 -17.40 -11.36 -9.71
CA ILE A 537 -16.52 -12.15 -8.84
C ILE A 537 -17.14 -12.11 -7.44
N SER A 538 -17.21 -13.25 -6.76
CA SER A 538 -17.67 -13.34 -5.37
C SER A 538 -16.85 -14.39 -4.64
N LEU A 539 -16.23 -14.00 -3.52
CA LEU A 539 -15.35 -14.86 -2.73
C LEU A 539 -15.72 -14.74 -1.24
N GLN A 540 -15.93 -15.87 -0.58
CA GLN A 540 -16.15 -15.93 0.86
C GLN A 540 -14.80 -16.01 1.59
N THR A 541 -14.67 -15.26 2.67
CA THR A 541 -13.53 -15.33 3.60
C THR A 541 -13.99 -15.11 5.04
N GLU A 542 -13.10 -15.36 6.00
CA GLU A 542 -13.30 -15.13 7.43
C GLU A 542 -12.22 -14.19 7.96
N ILE A 543 -12.63 -13.14 8.69
CA ILE A 543 -11.70 -12.15 9.23
C ILE A 543 -11.95 -11.86 10.71
N SER A 544 -10.96 -12.15 11.55
CA SER A 544 -11.00 -11.84 12.98
C SER A 544 -10.86 -10.34 13.25
N SER A 545 -11.33 -9.86 14.40
CA SER A 545 -11.12 -8.47 14.80
C SER A 545 -9.63 -8.14 14.92
N PHE A 546 -9.26 -6.92 14.58
CA PHE A 546 -7.88 -6.45 14.51
C PHE A 546 -7.05 -7.31 13.53
N ALA A 547 -7.63 -7.69 12.41
CA ALA A 547 -6.94 -8.38 11.32
C ALA A 547 -7.19 -7.66 9.99
N PHE A 548 -6.30 -7.91 9.03
CA PHE A 548 -6.49 -7.53 7.64
C PHE A 548 -6.23 -8.72 6.73
N GLU A 549 -6.82 -8.67 5.54
CA GLU A 549 -6.54 -9.62 4.48
C GLU A 549 -6.52 -8.86 3.14
N LYS A 550 -5.52 -9.15 2.30
CA LYS A 550 -5.44 -8.61 0.95
C LYS A 550 -5.59 -9.73 -0.06
N PHE A 551 -6.47 -9.55 -1.03
CA PHE A 551 -6.60 -10.37 -2.23
C PHE A 551 -5.98 -9.69 -3.45
N GLU A 552 -5.35 -10.48 -4.31
CA GLU A 552 -4.90 -10.08 -5.64
C GLU A 552 -5.55 -11.00 -6.66
N PHE A 553 -6.16 -10.44 -7.71
CA PHE A 553 -6.80 -11.17 -8.82
C PHE A 553 -6.11 -10.82 -10.14
N ARG A 554 -5.78 -11.84 -10.93
CA ARG A 554 -5.02 -11.73 -12.19
C ARG A 554 -5.62 -12.66 -13.25
N THR A 555 -5.48 -12.31 -14.52
CA THR A 555 -5.79 -13.21 -15.66
C THR A 555 -4.62 -14.13 -15.98
N GLU A 556 -4.86 -15.15 -16.81
CA GLU A 556 -3.85 -16.10 -17.32
C GLU A 556 -2.63 -15.38 -17.96
N ASP A 557 -2.86 -14.32 -18.73
CA ASP A 557 -1.78 -13.56 -19.38
C ASP A 557 -0.80 -12.89 -18.42
N TYR A 558 -1.19 -12.65 -17.16
CA TYR A 558 -0.27 -12.11 -16.14
C TYR A 558 0.88 -13.09 -15.83
N PHE A 559 0.62 -14.39 -15.94
CA PHE A 559 1.57 -15.46 -15.60
C PHE A 559 2.31 -15.97 -16.83
N GLN A 560 1.66 -15.91 -17.99
CA GLN A 560 2.19 -16.50 -19.20
C GLN A 560 3.27 -15.63 -19.82
N THR A 561 4.48 -16.17 -19.77
CA THR A 561 5.61 -15.67 -20.55
C THR A 561 5.78 -16.56 -21.78
N THR A 562 6.21 -15.98 -22.90
CA THR A 562 6.60 -16.78 -24.07
C THR A 562 8.07 -17.13 -23.94
N ILE A 563 8.46 -18.37 -24.24
CA ILE A 563 9.88 -18.70 -24.43
C ILE A 563 10.37 -17.87 -25.61
N ALA A 564 11.17 -16.83 -25.33
CA ALA A 564 11.60 -15.84 -26.31
C ALA A 564 12.22 -16.53 -27.53
N PRO A 565 11.83 -16.17 -28.77
CA PRO A 565 12.28 -16.90 -29.94
C PRO A 565 13.80 -16.80 -30.07
N ALA A 566 14.43 -17.92 -30.43
CA ALA A 566 15.87 -17.99 -30.67
C ALA A 566 16.27 -17.36 -32.02
N THR A 567 15.28 -16.97 -32.82
CA THR A 567 15.45 -16.14 -34.01
C THR A 567 14.62 -14.87 -33.82
N VAL A 568 15.27 -13.71 -33.90
CA VAL A 568 14.56 -12.42 -33.91
C VAL A 568 14.70 -11.88 -35.32
N VAL A 569 13.64 -12.02 -36.11
CA VAL A 569 13.56 -11.57 -37.49
C VAL A 569 12.29 -10.75 -37.65
N TRP A 570 12.43 -9.51 -38.10
CA TRP A 570 11.32 -8.63 -38.44
C TRP A 570 11.27 -8.46 -39.95
N THR A 571 10.16 -8.88 -40.55
CA THR A 571 9.93 -8.87 -42.00
C THR A 571 8.49 -8.56 -42.38
N THR A 572 7.58 -8.44 -41.42
CA THR A 572 6.16 -8.21 -41.65
C THR A 572 5.69 -6.92 -40.98
N THR A 573 4.52 -6.43 -41.40
CA THR A 573 3.89 -5.26 -40.77
C THR A 573 3.66 -5.48 -39.27
N GLU A 574 3.30 -6.70 -38.87
CA GLU A 574 3.10 -7.06 -37.45
C GLU A 574 4.40 -7.04 -36.65
N ASP A 575 5.51 -7.52 -37.23
CA ASP A 575 6.82 -7.47 -36.58
C ASP A 575 7.28 -6.02 -36.30
N PHE A 576 6.96 -5.11 -37.24
CA PHE A 576 7.38 -3.73 -37.16
C PHE A 576 6.41 -2.82 -36.40
N SER A 577 5.15 -3.22 -36.20
CA SER A 577 4.11 -2.38 -35.58
C SER A 577 4.46 -1.84 -34.18
N PRO A 578 5.31 -2.48 -33.35
CA PRO A 578 5.73 -1.91 -32.07
C PRO A 578 6.74 -0.75 -32.16
N TRP A 579 7.28 -0.45 -33.35
CA TRP A 579 8.15 0.71 -33.53
C TRP A 579 7.38 2.02 -33.42
N THR A 580 7.93 2.97 -32.66
CA THR A 580 7.31 4.27 -32.43
C THR A 580 8.32 5.41 -32.62
N ALA A 581 7.84 6.57 -33.04
CA ALA A 581 8.62 7.80 -32.99
C ALA A 581 8.72 8.26 -31.54
N VAL A 582 9.95 8.42 -31.02
CA VAL A 582 10.18 8.86 -29.63
C VAL A 582 10.67 10.29 -29.54
N SER A 583 10.97 10.95 -30.67
CA SER A 583 11.28 12.38 -30.72
C SER A 583 10.63 13.06 -31.93
N SER A 584 10.49 14.40 -31.85
CA SER A 584 9.93 15.20 -32.94
C SER A 584 10.79 15.11 -34.21
N GLY A 585 10.12 15.23 -35.36
CA GLY A 585 10.77 15.14 -36.68
C GLY A 585 10.94 13.73 -37.22
N MET A 586 10.45 12.71 -36.49
CA MET A 586 10.37 11.33 -36.93
C MET A 586 8.92 10.93 -37.16
N THR A 587 8.65 10.22 -38.26
CA THR A 587 7.39 9.51 -38.47
C THR A 587 7.68 8.06 -38.82
N VAL A 588 7.04 7.13 -38.11
CA VAL A 588 7.17 5.69 -38.31
C VAL A 588 5.94 5.19 -39.06
N ASN A 589 6.14 4.43 -40.14
CA ASN A 589 5.09 3.72 -40.86
C ASN A 589 5.52 2.26 -41.04
N THR A 590 4.59 1.32 -40.88
CA THR A 590 4.87 -0.12 -40.87
C THR A 590 4.12 -0.89 -41.97
N ASP A 591 3.55 -0.19 -42.94
CA ASP A 591 2.74 -0.76 -44.02
C ASP A 591 3.59 -1.58 -45.01
N ASP A 592 2.93 -2.40 -45.84
CA ASP A 592 3.56 -3.19 -46.91
C ASP A 592 4.74 -4.07 -46.44
N ASN A 593 4.65 -4.61 -45.23
CA ASN A 593 5.68 -5.45 -44.60
C ASN A 593 7.04 -4.76 -44.44
N LYS A 594 7.08 -3.44 -44.25
CA LYS A 594 8.33 -2.67 -44.13
C LYS A 594 8.28 -1.69 -42.97
N LEU A 595 9.42 -1.41 -42.37
CA LEU A 595 9.58 -0.28 -41.46
C LEU A 595 10.09 0.94 -42.25
N THR A 596 9.27 1.97 -42.37
CA THR A 596 9.64 3.24 -43.00
C THR A 596 9.82 4.31 -41.94
N LEU A 597 11.04 4.82 -41.84
CA LEU A 597 11.41 5.95 -40.97
C LEU A 597 11.54 7.21 -41.83
N ASN A 598 10.58 8.13 -41.69
CA ASN A 598 10.57 9.39 -42.41
C ASN A 598 11.13 10.52 -41.53
N TYR A 599 12.09 11.26 -42.08
CA TYR A 599 12.78 12.34 -41.40
C TYR A 599 12.29 13.70 -41.91
N SER A 600 11.96 14.60 -40.97
CA SER A 600 11.55 15.97 -41.25
C SER A 600 12.67 16.97 -40.98
N SER A 601 12.66 18.09 -41.72
CA SER A 601 13.65 19.16 -41.56
C SER A 601 13.48 19.96 -40.28
N GLY A 602 14.56 20.51 -39.76
CA GLY A 602 14.55 21.41 -38.59
C GLY A 602 14.71 20.72 -37.25
N PHE A 603 14.89 19.39 -37.22
CA PHE A 603 15.09 18.61 -36.00
C PHE A 603 16.52 18.08 -35.91
N ALA A 604 17.11 18.13 -34.73
CA ALA A 604 18.54 17.83 -34.56
C ALA A 604 18.87 16.33 -34.73
N LEU A 605 18.11 15.45 -34.06
CA LEU A 605 18.29 13.99 -34.08
C LEU A 605 16.93 13.29 -33.92
N PRO A 606 16.12 13.16 -34.99
CA PRO A 606 14.89 12.37 -34.96
C PRO A 606 15.16 10.90 -34.61
N MET A 607 14.32 10.32 -33.75
CA MET A 607 14.52 8.99 -33.16
C MET A 607 13.27 8.12 -33.30
N ALA A 608 13.50 6.85 -33.62
CA ALA A 608 12.50 5.80 -33.53
C ALA A 608 13.02 4.68 -32.62
N ALA A 609 12.13 4.08 -31.82
CA ALA A 609 12.47 2.98 -30.93
C ALA A 609 11.40 1.89 -30.94
N ILE A 610 11.84 0.68 -30.63
CA ILE A 610 10.99 -0.46 -30.29
C ILE A 610 11.28 -0.86 -28.85
N THR A 611 10.23 -1.05 -28.06
CA THR A 611 10.28 -1.38 -26.63
C THR A 611 9.62 -2.72 -26.35
N GLY A 612 9.81 -3.27 -25.14
CA GLY A 612 9.22 -4.55 -24.76
C GLY A 612 9.92 -5.75 -25.38
N LEU A 613 11.16 -5.56 -25.84
CA LEU A 613 12.01 -6.63 -26.33
C LEU A 613 12.44 -7.54 -25.17
N ASN A 614 12.81 -8.78 -25.49
CA ASN A 614 13.41 -9.72 -24.54
C ASN A 614 14.56 -10.47 -25.22
N ILE A 615 15.54 -9.72 -25.72
CA ILE A 615 16.66 -10.28 -26.48
C ILE A 615 17.85 -10.43 -25.53
N ASN A 616 18.30 -11.66 -25.27
CA ASN A 616 19.53 -11.89 -24.52
C ASN A 616 20.74 -11.59 -25.42
N SER A 617 21.42 -10.48 -25.17
CA SER A 617 22.49 -9.98 -26.02
C SER A 617 23.65 -10.97 -26.17
N ASN A 618 23.86 -11.85 -25.17
CA ASN A 618 24.93 -12.84 -25.19
C ASN A 618 24.76 -13.91 -26.28
N LEU A 619 23.54 -14.09 -26.80
CA LEU A 619 23.21 -15.15 -27.75
C LEU A 619 23.37 -14.71 -29.20
N TYR A 620 23.35 -13.40 -29.46
CA TYR A 620 23.37 -12.82 -30.80
C TYR A 620 24.72 -12.15 -31.09
N GLY A 621 25.29 -12.45 -32.26
CA GLY A 621 26.58 -11.92 -32.69
C GLY A 621 26.49 -10.86 -33.79
N THR A 622 25.46 -10.94 -34.63
CA THR A 622 25.31 -10.05 -35.80
C THR A 622 23.90 -9.51 -35.90
N LEU A 623 23.75 -8.23 -36.24
CA LEU A 623 22.49 -7.64 -36.67
C LEU A 623 22.54 -7.44 -38.19
N LYS A 624 21.69 -8.14 -38.94
CA LYS A 624 21.54 -7.98 -40.38
C LYS A 624 20.38 -7.05 -40.68
N LEU A 625 20.64 -6.03 -41.49
CA LEU A 625 19.66 -5.07 -41.97
C LEU A 625 19.56 -5.19 -43.49
N VAL A 626 18.36 -5.34 -44.03
CA VAL A 626 18.08 -5.11 -45.46
C VAL A 626 17.38 -3.76 -45.55
N VAL A 627 18.10 -2.76 -46.02
CA VAL A 627 17.72 -1.34 -45.86
C VAL A 627 18.00 -0.54 -47.11
N LYS A 628 17.10 0.39 -47.42
CA LYS A 628 17.22 1.39 -48.48
C LYS A 628 17.21 2.77 -47.85
N ASN A 629 18.13 3.63 -48.26
CA ASN A 629 18.28 4.98 -47.70
C ASN A 629 18.17 6.05 -48.80
N SER A 630 17.18 6.92 -48.65
CA SER A 630 16.92 8.07 -49.54
C SER A 630 17.20 9.42 -48.86
N THR A 631 17.82 9.40 -47.68
CA THR A 631 18.17 10.61 -46.92
C THR A 631 19.43 11.28 -47.46
N THR A 632 19.71 12.50 -46.99
CA THR A 632 20.91 13.25 -47.36
C THR A 632 22.20 12.76 -46.70
N ALA A 633 22.13 11.81 -45.74
CA ALA A 633 23.32 11.27 -45.07
C ALA A 633 23.42 9.76 -45.27
N SER A 634 24.65 9.24 -45.14
CA SER A 634 24.95 7.83 -45.33
C SER A 634 25.17 7.08 -44.02
N SER A 635 24.67 7.57 -42.89
CA SER A 635 24.89 6.92 -41.58
C SER A 635 23.61 6.66 -40.82
N LEU A 636 23.65 5.65 -39.96
CA LEU A 636 22.60 5.33 -39.00
C LEU A 636 23.25 5.06 -37.63
N GLN A 637 22.67 5.63 -36.59
CA GLN A 637 23.13 5.42 -35.21
C GLN A 637 22.12 4.56 -34.48
N MET A 638 22.63 3.64 -33.66
CA MET A 638 21.83 2.65 -32.94
C MET A 638 22.18 2.66 -31.45
N ALA A 639 21.18 2.52 -30.60
CA ALA A 639 21.30 2.43 -29.16
C ALA A 639 20.46 1.26 -28.63
N ALA A 640 21.02 0.49 -27.70
CA ALA A 640 20.31 -0.58 -27.00
C ALA A 640 20.21 -0.21 -25.51
N ASN A 641 19.04 -0.41 -24.91
CA ASN A 641 18.75 -0.09 -23.50
C ASN A 641 19.01 1.39 -23.11
N VAL A 642 18.73 2.33 -24.02
CA VAL A 642 18.83 3.78 -23.75
C VAL A 642 17.43 4.40 -23.85
N PRO A 643 16.73 4.66 -22.73
CA PRO A 643 15.31 4.99 -22.73
C PRO A 643 14.92 6.26 -23.49
N GLY A 644 13.85 6.17 -24.28
CA GLY A 644 13.15 7.32 -24.86
C GLY A 644 14.08 8.23 -25.68
N THR A 645 14.13 9.52 -25.34
CA THR A 645 14.94 10.53 -26.05
C THR A 645 16.39 10.64 -25.55
N GLN A 646 16.82 9.82 -24.58
CA GLN A 646 18.15 9.95 -24.00
C GLN A 646 19.26 9.58 -25.01
N PHE A 647 20.39 10.27 -24.90
CA PHE A 647 21.59 9.99 -25.68
C PHE A 647 22.60 9.19 -24.85
N ALA A 648 23.36 8.31 -25.51
CA ALA A 648 24.45 7.58 -24.89
C ALA A 648 25.77 7.77 -25.65
N SER A 649 26.86 7.90 -24.90
CA SER A 649 28.22 7.69 -25.40
C SER A 649 28.41 6.19 -25.71
N GLY A 650 29.03 5.84 -26.84
CA GLY A 650 29.23 4.43 -27.23
C GLY A 650 28.11 3.79 -28.07
N ARG A 651 27.12 4.57 -28.52
CA ARG A 651 26.16 4.14 -29.57
C ARG A 651 26.88 3.59 -30.81
N LYS A 652 26.28 2.60 -31.47
CA LYS A 652 26.86 2.00 -32.67
C LYS A 652 26.50 2.85 -33.89
N LYS A 653 27.50 3.37 -34.59
CA LYS A 653 27.31 4.08 -35.87
C LYS A 653 27.68 3.15 -37.02
N ILE A 654 26.80 3.04 -38.01
CA ILE A 654 27.01 2.26 -39.23
C ILE A 654 26.82 3.14 -40.46
N THR A 655 27.35 2.68 -41.59
CA THR A 655 27.17 3.35 -42.89
C THR A 655 26.10 2.63 -43.70
N ILE A 656 25.14 3.38 -44.22
CA ILE A 656 24.12 2.92 -45.16
C ILE A 656 24.19 3.83 -46.40
N PRO A 657 24.58 3.32 -47.58
CA PRO A 657 24.68 4.13 -48.79
C PRO A 657 23.37 4.87 -49.09
N ASN A 658 23.46 6.16 -49.42
CA ASN A 658 22.31 7.02 -49.71
C ASN A 658 22.01 7.11 -51.22
N ASP A 659 22.12 5.98 -51.91
CA ASP A 659 21.94 5.84 -53.36
C ASP A 659 20.50 5.40 -53.73
N ASN A 660 19.60 5.34 -52.75
CA ASN A 660 18.23 4.88 -52.89
C ASN A 660 18.12 3.44 -53.45
N GLN A 661 19.16 2.61 -53.27
CA GLN A 661 19.16 1.17 -53.57
C GLN A 661 19.03 0.34 -52.29
N TRP A 662 18.65 -0.93 -52.43
CA TRP A 662 18.62 -1.88 -51.32
C TRP A 662 20.02 -2.40 -51.01
N HIS A 663 20.38 -2.37 -49.73
CA HIS A 663 21.66 -2.87 -49.23
C HIS A 663 21.44 -3.87 -48.09
N THR A 664 22.28 -4.90 -48.03
CA THR A 664 22.38 -5.79 -46.87
C THR A 664 23.57 -5.37 -46.02
N ILE A 665 23.32 -4.91 -44.79
CA ILE A 665 24.33 -4.47 -43.84
C ILE A 665 24.38 -5.44 -42.68
N ASN A 666 25.56 -6.04 -42.44
CA ASN A 666 25.81 -6.86 -41.26
C ASN A 666 26.58 -6.01 -40.23
N VAL A 667 26.01 -5.91 -39.04
CA VAL A 667 26.56 -5.16 -37.92
C VAL A 667 27.06 -6.14 -36.88
N ASP A 668 28.37 -6.09 -36.59
CA ASP A 668 28.95 -6.84 -35.49
C ASP A 668 28.48 -6.25 -34.15
N LEU A 669 27.80 -7.08 -33.36
CA LEU A 669 27.26 -6.74 -32.05
C LEU A 669 28.25 -7.09 -30.92
N THR A 670 29.23 -7.97 -31.17
CA THR A 670 30.10 -8.54 -30.13
C THR A 670 31.07 -7.55 -29.52
N ASN A 671 31.38 -6.47 -30.24
CA ASN A 671 32.25 -5.37 -29.81
C ASN A 671 31.46 -4.10 -29.44
N TRP A 672 30.14 -4.19 -29.25
CA TRP A 672 29.31 -3.04 -28.91
C TRP A 672 29.00 -3.02 -27.41
N SER A 673 29.53 -2.03 -26.69
CA SER A 673 29.41 -1.94 -25.22
C SER A 673 27.98 -1.87 -24.69
N HIS A 674 27.03 -1.36 -25.47
CA HIS A 674 25.61 -1.30 -25.10
C HIS A 674 24.83 -2.57 -25.46
N TRP A 675 25.44 -3.51 -26.18
CA TRP A 675 24.86 -4.82 -26.47
C TRP A 675 25.10 -5.81 -25.31
N THR A 676 24.60 -5.47 -24.12
CA THR A 676 24.84 -6.23 -22.88
C THR A 676 23.55 -6.52 -22.12
N GLY A 677 23.47 -7.71 -21.52
CA GLY A 677 22.33 -8.16 -20.74
C GLY A 677 21.09 -8.47 -21.59
N THR A 678 19.91 -8.26 -21.00
CA THR A 678 18.63 -8.34 -21.73
C THR A 678 18.36 -7.00 -22.40
N ILE A 679 18.19 -7.02 -23.71
CA ILE A 679 17.80 -5.84 -24.50
C ILE A 679 16.28 -5.73 -24.45
N ASN A 680 15.80 -4.67 -23.80
CA ASN A 680 14.37 -4.35 -23.64
C ASN A 680 13.93 -3.21 -24.56
N GLU A 681 14.87 -2.38 -25.03
CA GLU A 681 14.64 -1.29 -25.98
C GLU A 681 15.76 -1.24 -27.02
N PHE A 682 15.40 -1.07 -28.28
CA PHE A 682 16.32 -0.84 -29.39
C PHE A 682 15.89 0.41 -30.16
N LYS A 683 16.85 1.31 -30.41
CA LYS A 683 16.59 2.65 -30.93
C LYS A 683 17.51 2.97 -32.10
N VAL A 684 16.98 3.68 -33.09
CA VAL A 684 17.74 4.19 -34.24
C VAL A 684 17.50 5.67 -34.47
N TYR A 685 18.54 6.39 -34.90
CA TYR A 685 18.49 7.84 -35.13
C TYR A 685 19.64 8.34 -35.99
N GLU A 686 19.44 9.49 -36.63
CA GLU A 686 20.50 10.20 -37.37
C GLU A 686 20.18 11.69 -37.50
N LYS A 687 21.21 12.52 -37.69
CA LYS A 687 21.08 13.93 -38.06
C LYS A 687 20.96 14.05 -39.58
N VAL A 688 19.73 14.12 -40.08
CA VAL A 688 19.42 14.35 -41.50
C VAL A 688 18.35 15.41 -41.67
N ASN A 689 18.39 16.12 -42.80
CA ASN A 689 17.43 17.19 -43.08
C ASN A 689 16.10 16.66 -43.61
N SER A 690 16.10 15.61 -44.43
CA SER A 690 14.88 15.03 -45.00
C SER A 690 15.16 13.69 -45.67
N GLY A 691 14.10 12.97 -46.05
CA GLY A 691 14.15 11.69 -46.75
C GLY A 691 13.68 10.54 -45.86
N SER A 692 13.88 9.30 -46.31
CA SER A 692 13.47 8.12 -45.58
C SER A 692 14.51 7.01 -45.57
N MET A 693 14.51 6.24 -44.49
CA MET A 693 15.12 4.92 -44.45
C MET A 693 14.02 3.87 -44.40
N VAL A 694 14.08 2.88 -45.29
CA VAL A 694 13.10 1.81 -45.40
C VAL A 694 13.80 0.49 -45.11
N PHE A 695 13.35 -0.25 -44.11
CA PHE A 695 13.85 -1.57 -43.77
C PHE A 695 12.87 -2.62 -44.26
N ASP A 696 13.38 -3.54 -45.08
CA ASP A 696 12.67 -4.75 -45.52
C ASP A 696 12.87 -5.89 -44.52
N ARG A 697 14.04 -5.91 -43.86
CA ARG A 697 14.38 -6.92 -42.86
C ARG A 697 15.28 -6.36 -41.77
N ILE A 698 15.00 -6.72 -40.53
CA ILE A 698 15.89 -6.56 -39.38
C ILE A 698 16.01 -7.93 -38.70
N GLU A 699 17.22 -8.49 -38.64
CA GLU A 699 17.45 -9.83 -38.13
C GLU A 699 18.62 -9.84 -37.14
N PHE A 700 18.41 -10.36 -35.93
CA PHE A 700 19.48 -10.69 -35.00
C PHE A 700 19.89 -12.15 -35.22
N ILE A 701 21.13 -12.32 -35.68
CA ILE A 701 21.72 -13.62 -35.99
C ILE A 701 22.47 -14.14 -34.75
N PRO A 702 22.21 -15.39 -34.33
CA PRO A 702 22.92 -16.03 -33.23
C PRO A 702 24.45 -16.11 -33.46
N LYS A 703 25.20 -16.29 -32.38
CA LYS A 703 26.62 -16.67 -32.48
C LYS A 703 26.72 -18.08 -33.09
N GLY A 704 27.76 -18.33 -33.89
CA GLY A 704 27.86 -19.50 -34.78
C GLY A 704 27.80 -20.90 -34.14
N ASP A 705 27.87 -20.99 -32.81
CA ASP A 705 27.91 -22.26 -32.07
C ASP A 705 26.63 -22.54 -31.26
N VAL A 706 25.57 -21.75 -31.43
CA VAL A 706 24.37 -21.88 -30.59
C VAL A 706 23.25 -22.61 -31.33
N GLU A 707 23.00 -23.86 -30.94
CA GLU A 707 21.88 -24.66 -31.45
C GLU A 707 20.54 -24.11 -30.93
N VAL A 708 19.51 -24.21 -31.77
CA VAL A 708 18.14 -23.79 -31.47
C VAL A 708 17.23 -25.00 -31.39
N PHE A 709 16.40 -25.05 -30.36
CA PHE A 709 15.48 -26.15 -30.10
C PHE A 709 14.05 -25.65 -29.87
N ASN A 710 13.09 -26.42 -30.36
CA ASN A 710 11.67 -26.21 -30.09
C ASN A 710 11.32 -26.72 -28.69
N VAL A 711 10.61 -25.90 -27.92
CA VAL A 711 10.06 -26.26 -26.60
C VAL A 711 8.54 -26.17 -26.69
N THR A 712 7.91 -27.33 -26.82
CA THR A 712 6.46 -27.48 -26.82
C THR A 712 5.98 -27.71 -25.39
N ILE A 713 5.14 -26.82 -24.91
CA ILE A 713 4.52 -26.87 -23.59
C ILE A 713 3.01 -26.99 -23.79
N SER A 714 2.44 -28.04 -23.20
CA SER A 714 1.01 -28.33 -23.25
C SER A 714 0.47 -28.72 -21.87
N LYS A 715 -0.86 -28.74 -21.74
CA LYS A 715 -1.54 -29.19 -20.52
C LYS A 715 -2.69 -30.13 -20.86
N GLU A 716 -2.98 -31.05 -19.95
CA GLU A 716 -4.18 -31.89 -19.91
C GLU A 716 -4.89 -31.67 -18.58
N GLY A 717 -6.23 -31.55 -18.60
CA GLY A 717 -7.00 -31.09 -17.44
C GLY A 717 -7.02 -29.57 -17.29
N ASN A 718 -7.57 -29.07 -16.17
CA ASN A 718 -7.71 -27.62 -15.93
C ASN A 718 -6.64 -27.10 -14.96
N GLY A 719 -6.00 -26.00 -15.36
CA GLY A 719 -4.87 -25.38 -14.68
C GLY A 719 -4.15 -24.41 -15.61
N LEU A 720 -3.13 -23.74 -15.09
CA LEU A 720 -2.37 -22.69 -15.75
C LEU A 720 -0.88 -23.04 -15.78
N LEU A 721 -0.21 -22.70 -16.88
CA LEU A 721 1.23 -22.79 -17.03
C LEU A 721 1.80 -21.38 -17.20
N ASN A 722 2.92 -21.10 -16.54
CA ASN A 722 3.62 -19.82 -16.63
C ASN A 722 4.39 -19.60 -17.94
N TYR A 723 4.48 -20.61 -18.81
CA TYR A 723 5.12 -20.51 -20.12
C TYR A 723 4.19 -20.99 -21.24
N LYS A 724 4.22 -20.26 -22.36
CA LYS A 724 3.73 -20.72 -23.67
C LYS A 724 4.87 -21.43 -24.43
N SER A 725 4.50 -22.29 -25.38
CA SER A 725 5.45 -22.93 -26.31
C SER A 725 6.29 -21.88 -27.05
N GLY A 726 7.52 -22.25 -27.43
CA GLY A 726 8.41 -21.37 -28.18
C GLY A 726 9.69 -22.08 -28.62
N THR A 727 10.73 -21.31 -28.90
CA THR A 727 12.06 -21.83 -29.28
C THR A 727 13.11 -21.29 -28.34
N SER A 728 14.09 -22.09 -27.97
CA SER A 728 15.15 -21.71 -27.04
C SER A 728 16.51 -22.11 -27.60
N PHE A 729 17.54 -21.38 -27.19
CA PHE A 729 18.92 -21.80 -27.42
C PHE A 729 19.31 -22.95 -26.50
N SER A 730 20.26 -23.77 -26.96
CA SER A 730 20.90 -24.81 -26.16
C SER A 730 21.54 -24.25 -24.89
N GLY A 731 21.40 -24.95 -23.78
CA GLY A 731 21.91 -24.59 -22.45
C GLY A 731 21.05 -23.60 -21.65
N GLN A 732 20.01 -22.98 -22.24
CA GLN A 732 19.12 -22.10 -21.49
C GLN A 732 18.30 -22.86 -20.44
N LYS A 733 18.05 -22.21 -19.30
CA LYS A 733 17.27 -22.77 -18.20
C LYS A 733 15.94 -22.03 -18.04
N PHE A 734 14.88 -22.79 -17.82
CA PHE A 734 13.54 -22.26 -17.50
C PHE A 734 13.00 -22.93 -16.24
N GLU A 735 12.20 -22.19 -15.48
CA GLU A 735 11.48 -22.70 -14.32
C GLU A 735 9.99 -22.78 -14.66
N LEU A 736 9.53 -23.97 -15.03
CA LEU A 736 8.13 -24.23 -15.37
C LEU A 736 7.31 -24.37 -14.09
N ASN A 737 6.17 -23.68 -14.01
CA ASN A 737 5.26 -23.73 -12.87
C ASN A 737 3.84 -24.04 -13.36
N ALA A 738 3.18 -24.97 -12.67
CA ALA A 738 1.81 -25.40 -12.92
C ALA A 738 0.90 -24.99 -11.76
N ILE A 739 -0.10 -24.15 -12.03
CA ILE A 739 -1.08 -23.70 -11.03
C ILE A 739 -2.38 -24.45 -11.30
N SER A 740 -2.87 -25.23 -10.34
CA SER A 740 -4.09 -26.02 -10.54
C SER A 740 -5.33 -25.13 -10.42
N ASP A 741 -6.31 -25.36 -11.29
CA ASP A 741 -7.61 -24.71 -11.14
C ASP A 741 -8.39 -25.32 -9.97
N GLN A 742 -9.40 -24.62 -9.45
CA GLN A 742 -10.24 -25.10 -8.36
C GLN A 742 -10.87 -26.46 -8.68
N GLY A 743 -10.71 -27.42 -7.77
CA GLY A 743 -11.17 -28.81 -7.95
C GLY A 743 -10.22 -29.68 -8.78
N TRP A 744 -9.04 -29.18 -9.12
CA TRP A 744 -7.98 -29.91 -9.81
C TRP A 744 -6.70 -29.94 -8.99
N LYS A 745 -5.89 -30.96 -9.22
CA LYS A 745 -4.56 -31.15 -8.64
C LYS A 745 -3.57 -31.46 -9.74
N PHE A 746 -2.44 -30.77 -9.70
CA PHE A 746 -1.28 -31.10 -10.52
C PHE A 746 -0.78 -32.51 -10.17
N GLN A 747 -0.81 -33.41 -11.15
CA GLN A 747 -0.34 -34.78 -11.00
C GLN A 747 1.15 -34.89 -11.29
N GLY A 748 1.63 -34.19 -12.33
CA GLY A 748 3.02 -34.27 -12.77
C GLY A 748 3.22 -33.77 -14.21
N TRP A 749 4.48 -33.64 -14.58
CA TRP A 749 4.97 -33.40 -15.94
C TRP A 749 5.22 -34.73 -16.65
N THR A 750 4.89 -34.79 -17.93
CA THR A 750 5.08 -35.95 -18.82
C THR A 750 5.61 -35.51 -20.19
N GLY A 751 5.94 -36.47 -21.06
CA GLY A 751 6.58 -36.23 -22.35
C GLY A 751 8.06 -36.54 -22.27
N ASP A 752 8.91 -35.64 -22.75
CA ASP A 752 10.37 -35.80 -22.71
C ASP A 752 10.96 -35.66 -21.30
N ILE A 753 10.22 -35.03 -20.38
CA ILE A 753 10.56 -34.92 -18.96
C ILE A 753 9.42 -35.50 -18.13
N GLN A 754 9.74 -36.46 -17.26
CA GLN A 754 8.81 -37.01 -16.27
C GLN A 754 9.22 -36.54 -14.88
N SER A 755 8.35 -35.78 -14.21
CA SER A 755 8.63 -35.24 -12.88
C SER A 755 7.36 -34.87 -12.15
N THR A 756 7.34 -34.96 -10.82
CA THR A 756 6.28 -34.41 -9.97
C THR A 756 6.68 -33.09 -9.32
N GLU A 757 7.90 -32.62 -9.54
CA GLU A 757 8.41 -31.36 -9.01
C GLU A 757 7.65 -30.17 -9.62
N ASN A 758 7.23 -29.23 -8.77
CA ASN A 758 6.56 -28.02 -9.19
C ASN A 758 6.92 -26.89 -8.19
N PRO A 759 7.76 -25.92 -8.59
CA PRO A 759 8.24 -25.67 -9.96
C PRO A 759 9.27 -26.69 -10.48
N LEU A 760 9.29 -26.90 -11.81
CA LEU A 760 10.24 -27.76 -12.53
C LEU A 760 11.30 -26.91 -13.25
N THR A 761 12.56 -27.08 -12.87
CA THR A 761 13.68 -26.49 -13.62
C THR A 761 14.05 -27.38 -14.81
N ILE A 762 14.06 -26.82 -16.02
CA ILE A 762 14.52 -27.49 -17.24
C ILE A 762 15.76 -26.81 -17.81
N THR A 763 16.63 -27.59 -18.47
CA THR A 763 17.72 -27.07 -19.32
C THR A 763 17.47 -27.55 -20.74
N VAL A 764 17.43 -26.65 -21.70
CA VAL A 764 17.14 -27.01 -23.10
C VAL A 764 18.43 -27.49 -23.76
N THR A 765 18.53 -28.77 -24.07
CA THR A 765 19.68 -29.36 -24.79
C THR A 765 19.27 -30.12 -26.05
N SER A 766 17.97 -30.16 -26.33
CA SER A 766 17.34 -30.78 -27.49
C SER A 766 15.95 -30.16 -27.67
N ASN A 767 15.25 -30.54 -28.73
CA ASN A 767 13.81 -30.32 -28.79
C ASN A 767 13.14 -30.98 -27.57
N LEU A 768 12.15 -30.31 -26.99
CA LEU A 768 11.42 -30.77 -25.80
C LEU A 768 9.91 -30.68 -26.05
N ASN A 769 9.18 -31.72 -25.69
CA ASN A 769 7.73 -31.78 -25.59
C ASN A 769 7.36 -32.14 -24.15
N ILE A 770 6.85 -31.15 -23.42
CA ILE A 770 6.53 -31.24 -22.00
C ILE A 770 5.03 -31.01 -21.83
N LYS A 771 4.35 -31.93 -21.16
CA LYS A 771 2.93 -31.84 -20.87
C LYS A 771 2.67 -31.87 -19.37
N ALA A 772 2.01 -30.85 -18.85
CA ALA A 772 1.46 -30.85 -17.49
C ALA A 772 0.14 -31.63 -17.43
N THR A 773 0.01 -32.55 -16.50
CA THR A 773 -1.26 -33.27 -16.27
C THR A 773 -1.90 -32.80 -14.97
N PHE A 774 -3.12 -32.30 -15.06
CA PHE A 774 -3.99 -31.98 -13.94
C PHE A 774 -5.10 -33.04 -13.86
N ILE A 775 -5.37 -33.54 -12.66
CA ILE A 775 -6.46 -34.48 -12.39
C ILE A 775 -7.48 -33.83 -11.47
N GLN A 776 -8.76 -34.19 -11.60
CA GLN A 776 -9.77 -33.72 -10.65
C GLN A 776 -9.43 -34.21 -9.25
N GLU A 777 -9.51 -33.32 -8.26
CA GLU A 777 -9.45 -33.72 -6.86
C GLU A 777 -10.69 -34.56 -6.56
N ASN A 778 -10.47 -35.84 -6.29
CA ASN A 778 -11.51 -36.65 -5.67
C ASN A 778 -11.77 -36.07 -4.28
N LEU A 779 -13.03 -35.75 -3.96
CA LEU A 779 -13.47 -35.28 -2.63
C LEU A 779 -13.32 -36.33 -1.51
N SER A 780 -12.40 -37.29 -1.65
CA SER A 780 -12.08 -38.23 -0.60
C SER A 780 -11.14 -37.59 0.41
N ILE A 781 -11.57 -37.60 1.66
CA ILE A 781 -10.72 -37.32 2.82
C ILE A 781 -9.49 -38.25 2.74
N ASP A 782 -8.31 -37.73 3.08
CA ASP A 782 -7.10 -38.52 3.24
C ASP A 782 -7.36 -39.69 4.20
N ASN A 783 -7.40 -40.91 3.66
CA ASN A 783 -7.58 -42.14 4.44
C ASN A 783 -6.49 -42.34 5.52
N ASN A 784 -5.39 -41.59 5.45
CA ASN A 784 -4.24 -41.73 6.34
C ASN A 784 -4.40 -41.03 7.71
N ASN A 785 -5.42 -40.18 7.90
CA ASN A 785 -5.68 -39.52 9.19
C ASN A 785 -6.92 -40.03 9.94
N LEU A 786 -7.66 -40.99 9.38
CA LEU A 786 -8.65 -41.74 10.16
C LEU A 786 -7.91 -42.76 11.01
N LYS A 787 -7.80 -42.50 12.32
CA LYS A 787 -7.43 -43.56 13.29
C LYS A 787 -8.32 -44.77 13.01
N ASN A 788 -7.75 -45.85 12.46
CA ASN A 788 -8.41 -47.12 12.16
C ASN A 788 -8.79 -47.84 13.47
N SER A 789 -9.68 -47.25 14.26
CA SER A 789 -10.00 -47.71 15.61
C SER A 789 -10.95 -48.91 15.65
N PHE A 790 -11.71 -49.16 14.57
CA PHE A 790 -12.64 -50.29 14.49
C PHE A 790 -12.69 -50.92 13.09
N VAL A 791 -13.09 -52.19 13.03
CA VAL A 791 -13.28 -52.96 11.78
C VAL A 791 -14.75 -53.36 11.65
N VAL A 792 -15.31 -53.32 10.44
CA VAL A 792 -16.70 -53.72 10.19
C VAL A 792 -16.72 -54.90 9.22
N PHE A 793 -17.43 -55.98 9.59
CA PHE A 793 -17.49 -57.22 8.81
C PHE A 793 -18.87 -57.89 8.92
N PRO A 794 -19.42 -58.49 7.85
CA PRO A 794 -18.92 -58.45 6.47
C PRO A 794 -19.15 -57.06 5.86
N ASN A 795 -18.24 -56.61 5.00
CA ASN A 795 -18.41 -55.37 4.24
C ASN A 795 -17.82 -55.60 2.83
N PRO A 796 -18.66 -55.79 1.79
CA PRO A 796 -20.12 -55.64 1.78
C PRO A 796 -20.89 -56.69 2.61
N SER A 797 -22.12 -56.36 3.05
CA SER A 797 -23.05 -57.28 3.71
C SER A 797 -24.34 -57.46 2.91
N ALA A 798 -24.57 -58.65 2.37
CA ALA A 798 -25.78 -58.96 1.58
C ALA A 798 -27.08 -58.96 2.41
N SER A 799 -26.99 -59.05 3.74
CA SER A 799 -28.16 -59.01 4.63
C SER A 799 -28.41 -57.63 5.22
N GLY A 800 -27.55 -56.64 4.96
CA GLY A 800 -27.60 -55.33 5.63
C GLY A 800 -27.18 -55.39 7.11
N VAL A 801 -26.70 -56.53 7.60
CA VAL A 801 -26.25 -56.70 9.00
C VAL A 801 -24.71 -56.74 9.05
N PHE A 802 -24.13 -55.90 9.90
CA PHE A 802 -22.69 -55.73 10.04
C PHE A 802 -22.25 -55.94 11.49
N THR A 803 -21.06 -56.49 11.70
CA THR A 803 -20.43 -56.63 13.02
C THR A 803 -19.21 -55.73 13.13
N ILE A 804 -19.17 -54.92 14.18
CA ILE A 804 -18.05 -54.07 14.58
C ILE A 804 -17.10 -54.90 15.46
N LYS A 805 -15.84 -55.04 15.03
CA LYS A 805 -14.75 -55.68 15.78
C LYS A 805 -13.82 -54.64 16.40
N ASN A 806 -13.15 -55.01 17.50
CA ASN A 806 -12.26 -54.15 18.30
C ASN A 806 -12.97 -52.92 18.89
N HIS A 807 -14.18 -53.13 19.43
CA HIS A 807 -15.04 -52.08 19.96
C HIS A 807 -15.53 -52.43 21.37
N ASN A 808 -15.47 -51.45 22.28
CA ASN A 808 -15.71 -51.62 23.71
C ASN A 808 -17.16 -51.31 24.14
N SER A 809 -18.15 -51.58 23.29
CA SER A 809 -19.58 -51.28 23.53
C SER A 809 -19.95 -49.78 23.58
N GLU A 810 -19.28 -48.95 22.78
CA GLU A 810 -19.62 -47.54 22.57
C GLU A 810 -20.87 -47.37 21.68
N ASN A 811 -21.36 -46.13 21.57
CA ASN A 811 -22.47 -45.80 20.68
C ASN A 811 -21.94 -45.63 19.25
N TRP A 812 -22.65 -46.19 18.28
CA TRP A 812 -22.39 -46.02 16.86
C TRP A 812 -23.57 -45.32 16.20
N GLU A 813 -23.29 -44.62 15.10
CA GLU A 813 -24.27 -43.89 14.30
C GLU A 813 -24.09 -44.25 12.83
N VAL A 814 -25.18 -44.41 12.08
CA VAL A 814 -25.16 -44.63 10.62
C VAL A 814 -25.69 -43.39 9.94
N TYR A 815 -24.96 -42.92 8.93
CA TYR A 815 -25.29 -41.78 8.10
C TYR A 815 -25.45 -42.19 6.62
N SER A 816 -26.28 -41.47 5.88
CA SER A 816 -26.28 -41.50 4.41
C SER A 816 -24.97 -40.91 3.87
N VAL A 817 -24.69 -41.14 2.59
CA VAL A 817 -23.56 -40.46 1.90
C VAL A 817 -23.70 -38.94 1.84
N THR A 818 -24.90 -38.41 2.04
CA THR A 818 -25.19 -36.97 2.11
C THR A 818 -25.09 -36.40 3.54
N GLY A 819 -24.70 -37.21 4.52
CA GLY A 819 -24.49 -36.78 5.90
C GLY A 819 -25.75 -36.75 6.78
N VAL A 820 -26.87 -37.30 6.30
CA VAL A 820 -28.11 -37.43 7.09
C VAL A 820 -27.98 -38.61 8.04
N LYS A 821 -28.18 -38.41 9.35
CA LYS A 821 -28.21 -39.50 10.34
C LYS A 821 -29.45 -40.36 10.12
N LEU A 822 -29.24 -41.66 9.88
CA LEU A 822 -30.30 -42.62 9.57
C LEU A 822 -30.70 -43.44 10.80
N LEU A 823 -29.72 -43.91 11.57
CA LEU A 823 -29.95 -44.62 12.83
C LEU A 823 -28.73 -44.51 13.75
N SER A 824 -28.92 -44.91 15.00
CA SER A 824 -27.83 -45.09 15.96
C SER A 824 -28.15 -46.24 16.89
N GLY A 825 -27.11 -46.86 17.45
CA GLY A 825 -27.26 -47.95 18.38
C GLY A 825 -26.05 -48.11 19.27
N LYS A 826 -26.07 -49.18 20.06
CA LYS A 826 -25.01 -49.55 20.99
C LYS A 826 -24.67 -51.02 20.83
N GLY A 827 -23.41 -51.36 21.07
CA GLY A 827 -22.90 -52.73 20.93
C GLY A 827 -22.21 -52.96 19.59
N ASN A 828 -22.08 -54.23 19.21
CA ASN A 828 -21.19 -54.63 18.10
C ASN A 828 -21.94 -54.99 16.82
N THR A 829 -23.27 -54.89 16.79
CA THR A 829 -24.06 -55.20 15.60
C THR A 829 -24.73 -53.93 15.09
N VAL A 830 -24.59 -53.69 13.79
CA VAL A 830 -25.28 -52.63 13.05
C VAL A 830 -26.20 -53.30 12.06
N ASP A 831 -27.51 -53.13 12.22
CA ASP A 831 -28.51 -53.69 11.33
C ASP A 831 -29.17 -52.55 10.53
N ILE A 832 -28.91 -52.56 9.23
CA ILE A 832 -29.50 -51.65 8.26
C ILE A 832 -30.33 -52.39 7.20
N SER A 833 -30.74 -53.62 7.47
CA SER A 833 -31.56 -54.44 6.57
C SER A 833 -32.89 -53.77 6.17
N ASN A 834 -33.38 -52.85 7.00
CA ASN A 834 -34.59 -52.06 6.74
C ASN A 834 -34.34 -50.78 5.91
N LEU A 835 -33.08 -50.47 5.57
CA LEU A 835 -32.73 -49.36 4.67
C LEU A 835 -32.62 -49.85 3.23
N SER A 836 -32.70 -48.93 2.26
CA SER A 836 -32.47 -49.27 0.84
C SER A 836 -31.05 -49.83 0.63
N GLN A 837 -30.88 -50.70 -0.36
CA GLN A 837 -29.53 -51.12 -0.77
C GLN A 837 -28.71 -49.89 -1.19
N GLY A 838 -27.47 -49.79 -0.74
CA GLY A 838 -26.63 -48.61 -0.94
C GLY A 838 -25.40 -48.51 -0.05
N LEU A 839 -24.69 -47.39 -0.18
CA LEU A 839 -23.51 -47.05 0.61
C LEU A 839 -23.91 -46.21 1.82
N TYR A 840 -23.36 -46.52 2.99
CA TYR A 840 -23.58 -45.81 4.24
C TYR A 840 -22.28 -45.54 4.99
N ILE A 841 -22.32 -44.65 5.97
CA ILE A 841 -21.16 -44.30 6.81
C ILE A 841 -21.49 -44.63 8.27
N ILE A 842 -20.73 -45.53 8.89
CA ILE A 842 -20.76 -45.74 10.34
C ILE A 842 -19.78 -44.76 10.99
N LYS A 843 -20.23 -44.04 12.02
CA LYS A 843 -19.42 -43.21 12.92
C LYS A 843 -19.38 -43.81 14.32
N ILE A 844 -18.18 -43.85 14.91
CA ILE A 844 -17.95 -44.15 16.33
C ILE A 844 -16.96 -43.11 16.84
N LYS A 845 -17.39 -42.24 17.77
CA LYS A 845 -16.63 -41.05 18.21
C LYS A 845 -16.15 -40.23 16.99
N ASP A 846 -14.84 -40.06 16.85
CA ASP A 846 -14.20 -39.29 15.77
C ASP A 846 -13.73 -40.18 14.60
N SER A 847 -14.11 -41.47 14.60
CA SER A 847 -13.75 -42.44 13.57
C SER A 847 -14.94 -42.82 12.70
N PHE A 848 -14.69 -43.04 11.40
CA PHE A 848 -15.72 -43.31 10.40
C PHE A 848 -15.34 -44.51 9.51
N LYS A 849 -16.31 -45.32 9.09
CA LYS A 849 -16.15 -46.43 8.12
C LYS A 849 -17.30 -46.41 7.10
N LYS A 850 -16.96 -46.51 5.82
CA LYS A 850 -17.95 -46.76 4.76
C LYS A 850 -18.38 -48.23 4.80
N ILE A 851 -19.68 -48.49 4.74
CA ILE A 851 -20.27 -49.84 4.65
C ILE A 851 -21.18 -49.95 3.43
N LEU A 852 -21.15 -51.10 2.75
CA LEU A 852 -21.92 -51.37 1.55
C LEU A 852 -22.95 -52.46 1.82
N TYR A 853 -24.24 -52.14 1.64
CA TYR A 853 -25.35 -53.09 1.60
C TYR A 853 -25.80 -53.24 0.14
N PRO A 854 -25.22 -54.19 -0.62
CA PRO A 854 -25.48 -54.35 -2.04
C PRO A 854 -26.85 -54.96 -2.35
#